data_AF-A0AA39LI07-F1
#
_entry.id   AF-A0AA39LI07-F1
#
_cell.length_a   1.000
_cell.length_b   1.000
_cell.length_c   1.000
_cell.angle_alpha   90.00
_cell.angle_beta   90.00
_cell.angle_gamma   90.00
#
_symmetry.space_group_name_H-M   'P 1'
#
loop_
_entity.id
_entity.type
_entity.pdbx_description
1 polymer ?
#
loop_
_entity_poly.entity_id
_entity_poly.type
_entity_poly.pdbx_seq_one_letter_code
_entity_poly.pdbx_strand_id
1 'polypeptide(L)'
;MKRIFGSMSRSVKNTNYQDRAVRYAEKIDAGKVKVNAPKYPTEKKYFEKASHDASLKDKIDEKHDSLIDNMNKITIHSTEPVERWTSTKDLPTRESEFLHRNDPAWEYGFYEPPPDKMEKDRLTFREALEIMRAKLELEGSKEFAREEIEKAQEILETHQGVARVDPERLERMWRYFRPFERRDTQKVVTKHKVEQLRDALHGRSDERRLLDGVRENFRKVVGNDGSIEKEQFDKLNAKEQEQFLLAVKEHRQMEHERLEKRLADMKKEDLEMERVAESTTKTKKELWCWLVLLSLCIYCTAVRPMTAVKRVVCAMSGGVDSSVSAWLLKKKGFHVTGVYMVNWDHVEEGVSQCPRTKDQADAQVVCDRLGIRLHVVNFVKEYWNDVFMPFVSNYKLGRTVVSDIACNTIIKFDLLHKFAFEELGADAIATGHFARTTQGDYLENIDDASTVQLLKPTDPLKDQTYFLSNLSGKQLRRSMFPVGSLLKSEVRKIADSESLLSEVAHKPESMGICFIGKRKNFESFLDQYIEPVRGPIVDKETGVTIGEHSGIHHFTIGKRVKIAPEQYQSADGLFVCSLDAETNSVFVCRGSANPLLYARTFELEKVNWISGQSSARKLNFRCQRTHPTLQCEIETVSSDRMLVKPRHPIRAAAPGQTCVFYDSDICLGSGQIHRIVSTL
;
A
#
# COMPACT_ATOMS: atom_id res chain seq x y z
N MET A 1 -16.09 6.75 8.18
CA MET A 1 -16.01 7.83 9.19
C MET A 1 -14.89 7.66 10.22
N LYS A 2 -14.81 6.60 11.05
CA LYS A 2 -13.72 6.45 12.07
C LYS A 2 -12.29 6.59 11.53
N ARG A 3 -11.98 6.11 10.31
CA ARG A 3 -10.66 6.28 9.65
C ARG A 3 -10.37 7.74 9.23
N ILE A 4 -11.39 8.46 8.75
CA ILE A 4 -11.30 9.87 8.33
C ILE A 4 -11.20 10.78 9.56
N PHE A 5 -12.02 10.53 10.59
CA PHE A 5 -11.89 11.20 11.88
C PHE A 5 -10.55 10.88 12.56
N GLY A 6 -10.03 9.66 12.39
CA GLY A 6 -8.70 9.28 12.88
C GLY A 6 -7.55 10.01 12.17
N SER A 7 -7.63 10.22 10.85
CA SER A 7 -6.62 10.98 10.11
C SER A 7 -6.71 12.48 10.38
N MET A 8 -7.91 13.06 10.42
CA MET A 8 -8.12 14.45 10.83
C MET A 8 -7.68 14.69 12.28
N SER A 9 -8.02 13.77 13.20
CA SER A 9 -7.58 13.86 14.60
C SER A 9 -6.05 13.78 14.72
N ARG A 10 -5.37 12.95 13.93
CA ARG A 10 -3.90 12.90 13.90
C ARG A 10 -3.28 14.17 13.32
N SER A 11 -3.85 14.71 12.24
CA SER A 11 -3.39 15.96 11.62
C SER A 11 -3.56 17.14 12.59
N VAL A 12 -4.74 17.29 13.21
CA VAL A 12 -5.02 18.33 14.23
C VAL A 12 -4.16 18.13 15.49
N LYS A 13 -3.91 16.89 15.91
CA LYS A 13 -2.98 16.61 17.02
C LYS A 13 -1.53 16.99 16.69
N ASN A 14 -1.08 16.81 15.45
CA ASN A 14 0.27 17.20 15.01
C ASN A 14 0.42 18.72 14.92
N THR A 15 -0.56 19.45 14.40
CA THR A 15 -0.54 20.93 14.37
C THR A 15 -0.54 21.51 15.79
N ASN A 16 -1.40 20.98 16.67
CA ASN A 16 -1.43 21.36 18.08
C ASN A 16 -0.13 20.98 18.83
N TYR A 17 0.56 19.92 18.42
CA TYR A 17 1.84 19.55 19.02
C TYR A 17 2.94 20.55 18.63
N GLN A 18 3.03 20.93 17.35
CA GLN A 18 4.00 21.94 16.92
C GLN A 18 3.72 23.31 17.52
N ASP A 19 2.46 23.76 17.53
CA ASP A 19 2.10 25.04 18.15
C ASP A 19 2.34 25.05 19.66
N ARG A 20 2.09 23.93 20.36
CA ARG A 20 2.40 23.80 21.80
C ARG A 20 3.90 23.79 22.05
N ALA A 21 4.68 23.09 21.23
CA ALA A 21 6.14 23.06 21.35
C ALA A 21 6.76 24.44 21.10
N VAL A 22 6.27 25.17 20.09
CA VAL A 22 6.71 26.54 19.78
C VAL A 22 6.36 27.49 20.93
N ARG A 23 5.10 27.49 21.42
CA ARG A 23 4.72 28.30 22.58
C ARG A 23 5.46 27.92 23.86
N TYR A 24 5.89 26.68 23.99
CA TYR A 24 6.69 26.22 25.12
C TYR A 24 8.13 26.71 25.00
N ALA A 25 8.73 26.65 23.80
CA ALA A 25 10.04 27.23 23.52
C ALA A 25 10.08 28.75 23.70
N GLU A 26 9.07 29.48 23.20
CA GLU A 26 8.93 30.94 23.41
C GLU A 26 8.84 31.31 24.90
N LYS A 27 8.24 30.45 25.72
CA LYS A 27 8.16 30.64 27.17
C LYS A 27 9.47 30.32 27.90
N ILE A 28 10.27 29.40 27.37
CA ILE A 28 11.63 29.12 27.84
C ILE A 28 12.53 30.33 27.53
N ASP A 29 12.52 30.82 26.28
CA ASP A 29 13.30 31.98 25.84
C ASP A 29 12.94 33.26 26.61
N ALA A 30 11.66 33.44 26.93
CA ALA A 30 11.19 34.56 27.74
C ALA A 30 11.54 34.43 29.23
N GLY A 31 12.19 33.35 29.67
CA GLY A 31 12.47 33.05 31.09
C GLY A 31 11.20 32.85 31.94
N LYS A 32 10.03 32.72 31.30
CA LYS A 32 8.71 32.66 31.95
C LYS A 32 8.34 31.25 32.43
N VAL A 33 9.12 30.24 32.03
CA VAL A 33 8.95 28.85 32.45
C VAL A 33 10.26 28.35 33.03
N LYS A 34 10.27 28.10 34.34
CA LYS A 34 11.28 27.23 34.96
C LYS A 34 10.96 25.82 34.47
N VAL A 35 11.86 25.21 33.68
CA VAL A 35 11.73 23.81 33.26
C VAL A 35 11.86 22.96 34.52
N ASN A 36 10.73 22.70 35.19
CA ASN A 36 10.70 21.80 36.31
C ASN A 36 10.94 20.39 35.77
N ALA A 37 11.90 19.68 36.37
CA ALA A 37 12.06 18.25 36.11
C ALA A 37 10.68 17.58 36.17
N PRO A 38 10.28 16.80 35.16
CA PRO A 38 8.99 16.13 35.20
C PRO A 38 8.92 15.31 36.49
N LYS A 39 7.84 15.48 37.25
CA LYS A 39 7.62 14.68 38.46
C LYS A 39 7.31 13.26 38.01
N TYR A 40 8.27 12.36 38.11
CA TYR A 40 8.15 10.92 37.86
C TYR A 40 7.52 10.23 39.08
N PRO A 41 6.19 10.00 39.14
CA PRO A 41 5.58 9.36 40.29
C PRO A 41 5.81 7.84 40.26
N THR A 42 6.31 7.31 39.13
CA THR A 42 6.48 5.88 38.88
C THR A 42 7.88 5.41 39.29
N GLU A 43 8.95 6.03 38.80
CA GLU A 43 10.30 5.47 38.99
C GLU A 43 10.83 5.59 40.43
N LYS A 44 10.56 6.70 41.14
CA LYS A 44 10.94 6.82 42.56
C LYS A 44 10.22 5.79 43.43
N LYS A 45 8.94 5.52 43.14
CA LYS A 45 8.15 4.46 43.80
C LYS A 45 8.63 3.05 43.46
N TYR A 46 9.15 2.83 42.26
CA TYR A 46 9.72 1.53 41.86
C TYR A 46 11.09 1.30 42.51
N PHE A 47 11.93 2.33 42.63
CA PHE A 47 13.23 2.24 43.29
C PHE A 47 13.10 2.14 44.82
N GLU A 48 12.17 2.90 45.42
CA GLU A 48 11.82 2.79 46.85
C GLU A 48 11.17 1.43 47.18
N LYS A 49 10.35 0.85 46.28
CA LYS A 49 9.83 -0.52 46.45
C LYS A 49 10.91 -1.60 46.28
N ALA A 50 11.80 -1.48 45.29
CA ALA A 50 12.81 -2.49 45.01
C ALA A 50 13.95 -2.49 46.05
N SER A 51 14.28 -1.34 46.63
CA SER A 51 15.29 -1.23 47.69
C SER A 51 14.82 -1.71 49.07
N HIS A 52 13.51 -1.85 49.27
CA HIS A 52 12.92 -2.29 50.54
C HIS A 52 12.43 -3.75 50.51
N ASP A 53 12.58 -4.45 49.37
CA ASP A 53 12.29 -5.89 49.25
C ASP A 53 13.59 -6.69 49.46
N ALA A 54 13.78 -7.19 50.69
CA ALA A 54 14.98 -7.92 51.10
C ALA A 54 15.27 -9.14 50.22
N SER A 55 14.23 -9.82 49.71
CA SER A 55 14.42 -11.01 48.86
C SER A 55 14.98 -10.66 47.48
N LEU A 56 14.72 -9.45 46.99
CA LEU A 56 15.20 -8.97 45.69
C LEU A 56 16.69 -8.61 45.77
N LYS A 57 17.12 -8.07 46.92
CA LYS A 57 18.53 -7.79 47.19
C LYS A 57 19.32 -9.09 47.31
N ASP A 58 18.83 -10.04 48.10
CA ASP A 58 19.47 -11.35 48.25
C ASP A 58 19.51 -12.14 46.93
N LYS A 59 18.47 -12.05 46.09
CA LYS A 59 18.44 -12.67 44.75
C LYS A 59 19.37 -12.02 43.74
N ILE A 60 19.70 -10.73 43.90
CA ILE A 60 20.65 -10.04 43.02
C ILE A 60 22.07 -10.51 43.34
N ASP A 61 22.38 -10.62 44.63
CA ASP A 61 23.68 -11.10 45.11
C ASP A 61 23.86 -12.60 44.79
N GLU A 62 22.84 -13.43 45.03
CA GLU A 62 22.82 -14.86 44.68
C GLU A 62 22.91 -15.11 43.16
N LYS A 63 22.33 -14.22 42.34
CA LYS A 63 22.46 -14.29 40.87
C LYS A 63 23.86 -13.95 40.40
N HIS A 64 24.58 -13.09 41.09
CA HIS A 64 25.95 -12.72 40.71
C HIS A 64 26.89 -13.92 40.90
N ASP A 65 26.76 -14.63 42.03
CA ASP A 65 27.54 -15.83 42.33
C ASP A 65 27.14 -17.03 41.44
N SER A 66 25.84 -17.19 41.18
CA SER A 66 25.29 -18.20 40.26
C SER A 66 25.78 -18.01 38.82
N LEU A 67 25.91 -16.77 38.35
CA LEU A 67 26.38 -16.48 36.98
C LEU A 67 27.86 -16.88 36.80
N ILE A 68 28.67 -16.64 37.83
CA ILE A 68 30.10 -17.03 37.87
C ILE A 68 30.23 -18.56 37.84
N ASP A 69 29.39 -19.27 38.59
CA ASP A 69 29.37 -20.74 38.63
C ASP A 69 28.81 -21.37 37.35
N ASN A 70 27.87 -20.70 36.69
CA ASN A 70 27.30 -21.14 35.41
C ASN A 70 28.24 -20.90 34.23
N MET A 71 29.04 -19.82 34.24
CA MET A 71 30.08 -19.59 33.23
C MET A 71 31.18 -20.67 33.24
N ASN A 72 31.40 -21.33 34.38
CA ASN A 72 32.31 -22.48 34.51
C ASN A 72 31.70 -23.82 34.06
N LYS A 73 30.36 -23.90 33.88
CA LYS A 73 29.62 -25.11 33.48
C LYS A 73 29.26 -25.16 31.98
N ILE A 74 29.59 -24.11 31.22
CA ILE A 74 29.41 -24.04 29.75
C ILE A 74 30.52 -24.86 29.04
N THR A 75 30.67 -26.14 29.41
CA THR A 75 31.47 -27.10 28.64
C THR A 75 30.48 -27.96 27.84
N ILE A 76 30.43 -27.72 26.54
CA ILE A 76 29.41 -28.20 25.58
C ILE A 76 29.72 -29.63 25.13
N HIS A 77 28.70 -30.51 25.05
CA HIS A 77 28.62 -31.54 24.00
C HIS A 77 27.18 -31.72 23.46
N SER A 78 27.12 -31.81 22.13
CA SER A 78 25.99 -31.84 21.19
C SER A 78 25.02 -33.03 21.36
N THR A 79 23.74 -32.85 20.99
CA THR A 79 23.05 -33.66 19.94
C THR A 79 21.66 -33.12 19.56
N GLU A 80 21.54 -32.74 18.27
CA GLU A 80 20.48 -32.84 17.25
C GLU A 80 19.02 -32.30 17.42
N PRO A 81 18.45 -31.65 16.37
CA PRO A 81 17.07 -31.18 16.33
C PRO A 81 16.10 -32.22 15.73
N VAL A 82 14.86 -32.27 16.24
CA VAL A 82 13.77 -33.08 15.66
C VAL A 82 12.80 -32.18 14.90
N GLU A 83 12.66 -32.43 13.59
CA GLU A 83 11.62 -31.86 12.72
C GLU A 83 10.24 -32.48 13.03
N ARG A 84 9.16 -31.70 12.96
CA ARG A 84 7.83 -32.16 12.49
C ARG A 84 6.79 -31.04 12.39
N TRP A 85 6.35 -30.74 11.16
CA TRP A 85 4.99 -30.22 10.91
C TRP A 85 4.52 -30.62 9.50
N THR A 86 3.30 -31.14 9.38
CA THR A 86 2.60 -31.38 8.10
C THR A 86 1.14 -30.97 8.23
N SER A 87 0.61 -30.26 7.22
CA SER A 87 -0.67 -29.50 7.27
C SER A 87 -1.94 -30.31 6.96
N THR A 88 -2.02 -31.58 7.33
CA THR A 88 -3.07 -32.51 6.84
C THR A 88 -4.01 -33.08 7.91
N LYS A 89 -4.22 -32.41 9.05
CA LYS A 89 -5.24 -32.84 10.03
C LYS A 89 -6.51 -32.01 9.95
N ASP A 90 -7.65 -32.70 9.88
CA ASP A 90 -9.00 -32.12 10.00
C ASP A 90 -9.27 -31.57 11.41
N LEU A 91 -10.18 -30.60 11.50
CA LEU A 91 -10.59 -29.97 12.77
C LEU A 91 -11.32 -30.97 13.70
N PRO A 92 -11.12 -30.89 15.02
CA PRO A 92 -11.70 -31.83 15.98
C PRO A 92 -13.24 -31.70 16.10
N THR A 93 -13.91 -32.84 16.28
CA THR A 93 -15.35 -33.00 16.59
C THR A 93 -15.65 -32.86 18.10
N ARG A 94 -16.92 -32.65 18.49
CA ARG A 94 -17.38 -32.49 19.90
C ARG A 94 -16.97 -33.66 20.82
N GLU A 95 -16.86 -34.87 20.28
CA GLU A 95 -16.41 -36.08 20.99
C GLU A 95 -14.88 -36.10 21.16
N SER A 96 -14.13 -35.61 20.17
CA SER A 96 -12.67 -35.49 20.24
C SER A 96 -12.18 -34.32 21.11
N GLU A 97 -13.02 -33.30 21.31
CA GLU A 97 -12.74 -32.15 22.18
C GLU A 97 -12.61 -32.55 23.66
N PHE A 98 -13.33 -33.59 24.09
CA PHE A 98 -13.27 -34.10 25.47
C PHE A 98 -11.89 -34.68 25.82
N LEU A 99 -11.24 -35.35 24.85
CA LEU A 99 -9.87 -35.88 24.99
C LEU A 99 -8.82 -34.77 25.14
N HIS A 100 -9.14 -33.57 24.68
CA HIS A 100 -8.25 -32.42 24.69
C HIS A 100 -8.50 -31.42 25.81
N ARG A 101 -9.50 -31.67 26.67
CA ARG A 101 -9.92 -30.76 27.74
C ARG A 101 -8.82 -30.48 28.78
N ASN A 102 -7.83 -31.37 28.86
CA ASN A 102 -6.70 -31.30 29.80
C ASN A 102 -5.33 -31.23 29.11
N ASP A 103 -5.28 -30.99 27.79
CA ASP A 103 -4.02 -30.80 27.09
C ASP A 103 -3.54 -29.35 27.28
N PRO A 104 -2.44 -29.09 28.03
CA PRO A 104 -1.93 -27.74 28.21
C PRO A 104 -1.42 -27.11 26.90
N ALA A 105 -1.30 -27.90 25.83
CA ALA A 105 -0.83 -27.47 24.52
C ALA A 105 -1.96 -27.19 23.51
N TRP A 106 -3.16 -26.79 23.94
CA TRP A 106 -4.14 -26.19 23.02
C TRP A 106 -3.73 -24.75 22.61
N GLU A 107 -2.90 -24.76 21.57
CA GLU A 107 -2.35 -23.78 20.62
C GLU A 107 -3.13 -22.48 20.29
N TYR A 108 -3.56 -21.67 21.27
CA TYR A 108 -3.85 -20.24 20.99
C TYR A 108 -3.31 -19.22 22.01
N GLY A 109 -2.58 -19.64 23.05
CA GLY A 109 -1.81 -18.71 23.89
C GLY A 109 -2.63 -17.67 24.68
N PHE A 110 -3.91 -17.94 24.96
CA PHE A 110 -4.75 -17.05 25.78
C PHE A 110 -4.73 -17.49 27.24
N TYR A 111 -4.20 -16.64 28.14
CA TYR A 111 -4.31 -16.82 29.58
C TYR A 111 -5.63 -16.22 30.07
N GLU A 112 -6.59 -17.05 30.45
CA GLU A 112 -7.85 -16.59 31.04
C GLU A 112 -7.70 -16.44 32.56
N PRO A 113 -8.17 -15.33 33.15
CA PRO A 113 -8.13 -15.16 34.59
C PRO A 113 -9.04 -16.20 35.29
N PRO A 114 -8.68 -16.66 36.50
CA PRO A 114 -9.52 -17.56 37.30
C PRO A 114 -10.93 -16.98 37.51
N PRO A 115 -12.00 -17.81 37.55
CA PRO A 115 -13.38 -17.34 37.69
C PRO A 115 -13.64 -16.47 38.93
N ASP A 116 -12.88 -16.68 40.01
CA ASP A 116 -12.89 -15.91 41.25
C ASP A 116 -12.29 -14.50 41.11
N LYS A 117 -11.51 -14.25 40.05
CA LYS A 117 -10.88 -12.95 39.73
C LYS A 117 -11.57 -12.23 38.56
N MET A 118 -12.70 -12.76 38.10
CA MET A 118 -13.47 -12.18 37.01
C MET A 118 -14.27 -10.97 37.48
N GLU A 119 -14.08 -9.83 36.81
CA GLU A 119 -14.90 -8.63 37.06
C GLU A 119 -16.37 -8.87 36.67
N LYS A 120 -17.29 -8.16 37.34
CA LYS A 120 -18.72 -8.16 37.00
C LYS A 120 -18.93 -7.71 35.55
N ASP A 121 -19.89 -8.32 34.84
CA ASP A 121 -20.16 -8.09 33.42
C ASP A 121 -19.03 -8.46 32.43
N ARG A 122 -18.18 -9.43 32.80
CA ARG A 122 -17.17 -10.03 31.92
C ARG A 122 -17.38 -11.55 31.82
N LEU A 123 -17.09 -12.09 30.64
CA LEU A 123 -17.01 -13.52 30.36
C LEU A 123 -15.59 -13.86 29.96
N THR A 124 -15.13 -15.07 30.31
CA THR A 124 -13.97 -15.63 29.62
C THR A 124 -14.34 -15.94 28.17
N PHE A 125 -13.34 -16.13 27.32
CA PHE A 125 -13.58 -16.44 25.92
C PHE A 125 -14.26 -17.82 25.78
N ARG A 126 -13.88 -18.79 26.63
CA ARG A 126 -14.55 -20.10 26.69
C ARG A 126 -16.00 -19.98 27.14
N GLU A 127 -16.27 -19.24 28.22
CA GLU A 127 -17.64 -18.97 28.70
C GLU A 127 -18.49 -18.28 27.61
N ALA A 128 -17.89 -17.32 26.88
CA ALA A 128 -18.58 -16.64 25.79
C ALA A 128 -18.92 -17.58 24.62
N LEU A 129 -18.01 -18.47 24.22
CA LEU A 129 -18.29 -19.42 23.14
C LEU A 129 -19.39 -20.42 23.51
N GLU A 130 -19.37 -20.96 24.73
CA GLU A 130 -20.39 -21.89 25.21
C GLU A 130 -21.78 -21.22 25.26
N ILE A 131 -21.88 -20.00 25.79
CA ILE A 131 -23.14 -19.24 25.86
C ILE A 131 -23.67 -18.87 24.46
N MET A 132 -22.79 -18.44 23.55
CA MET A 132 -23.20 -18.07 22.19
C MET A 132 -23.63 -19.29 21.38
N ARG A 133 -22.98 -20.44 21.58
CA ARG A 133 -23.39 -21.72 20.97
C ARG A 133 -24.75 -22.18 21.49
N ALA A 134 -24.98 -22.14 22.79
CA ALA A 134 -26.27 -22.49 23.37
C ALA A 134 -27.40 -21.58 22.87
N LYS A 135 -27.15 -20.26 22.72
CA LYS A 135 -28.10 -19.34 22.06
C LYS A 135 -28.37 -19.70 20.60
N LEU A 136 -27.35 -20.11 19.84
CA LEU A 136 -27.50 -20.52 18.45
C LEU A 136 -28.35 -21.80 18.33
N GLU A 137 -28.07 -22.81 19.15
CA GLU A 137 -28.78 -24.09 19.17
C GLU A 137 -30.28 -23.89 19.52
N LEU A 138 -30.59 -22.90 20.38
CA LEU A 138 -31.96 -22.49 20.71
C LEU A 138 -32.69 -21.72 19.60
N GLU A 139 -32.02 -20.78 18.93
CA GLU A 139 -32.62 -20.02 17.82
C GLU A 139 -32.77 -20.88 16.54
N GLY A 140 -31.83 -21.80 16.30
CA GLY A 140 -31.76 -22.67 15.12
C GLY A 140 -32.64 -23.92 15.15
N SER A 141 -33.73 -23.91 15.94
CA SER A 141 -34.61 -25.04 16.36
C SER A 141 -35.07 -26.08 15.32
N LYS A 142 -34.77 -25.92 14.02
CA LYS A 142 -35.11 -26.89 12.95
C LYS A 142 -33.96 -27.81 12.54
N GLU A 143 -32.71 -27.47 12.88
CA GLU A 143 -31.51 -28.22 12.45
C GLU A 143 -30.88 -29.08 13.57
N PHE A 144 -31.30 -28.88 14.81
CA PHE A 144 -30.74 -29.55 16.00
C PHE A 144 -31.70 -30.58 16.60
N ALA A 145 -31.17 -31.64 17.18
CA ALA A 145 -31.97 -32.68 17.83
C ALA A 145 -32.60 -32.17 19.14
N ARG A 146 -33.74 -32.76 19.56
CA ARG A 146 -34.49 -32.33 20.75
C ARG A 146 -33.63 -32.35 22.03
N GLU A 147 -32.78 -33.35 22.19
CA GLU A 147 -31.85 -33.47 23.33
C GLU A 147 -30.78 -32.36 23.35
N GLU A 148 -30.40 -31.82 22.19
CA GLU A 148 -29.44 -30.72 22.09
C GLU A 148 -30.08 -29.39 22.48
N ILE A 149 -31.35 -29.20 22.13
CA ILE A 149 -32.13 -28.02 22.50
C ILE A 149 -32.37 -27.98 24.02
N GLU A 150 -32.72 -29.12 24.63
CA GLU A 150 -32.92 -29.22 26.09
C GLU A 150 -31.63 -28.92 26.86
N LYS A 151 -30.47 -29.42 26.39
CA LYS A 151 -29.16 -29.08 26.96
C LYS A 151 -28.77 -27.61 26.76
N ALA A 152 -29.10 -27.03 25.62
CA ALA A 152 -28.85 -25.61 25.35
C ALA A 152 -29.67 -24.71 26.28
N GLN A 153 -30.92 -25.08 26.58
CA GLN A 153 -31.75 -24.38 27.58
C GLN A 153 -31.14 -24.47 28.98
N GLU A 154 -30.74 -25.67 29.39
CA GLU A 154 -30.10 -25.88 30.69
C GLU A 154 -28.82 -25.03 30.83
N ILE A 155 -28.00 -24.94 29.78
CA ILE A 155 -26.78 -24.10 29.78
C ILE A 155 -27.14 -22.61 29.92
N LEU A 156 -28.13 -22.10 29.20
CA LEU A 156 -28.51 -20.69 29.34
C LEU A 156 -29.14 -20.35 30.70
N GLU A 157 -29.76 -21.32 31.36
CA GLU A 157 -30.36 -21.11 32.68
C GLU A 157 -29.35 -21.26 33.84
N THR A 158 -28.40 -22.18 33.71
CA THR A 158 -27.54 -22.58 34.85
C THR A 158 -26.09 -22.10 34.75
N HIS A 159 -25.61 -21.67 33.58
CA HIS A 159 -24.20 -21.36 33.37
C HIS A 159 -23.78 -20.09 34.14
N GLN A 160 -22.71 -20.21 34.93
CA GLN A 160 -22.24 -19.15 35.85
C GLN A 160 -21.92 -17.82 35.13
N GLY A 161 -21.41 -17.88 33.90
CA GLY A 161 -21.18 -16.70 33.07
C GLY A 161 -22.46 -15.94 32.71
N VAL A 162 -23.60 -16.63 32.54
CA VAL A 162 -24.89 -15.99 32.22
C VAL A 162 -25.40 -15.20 33.43
N ALA A 163 -25.26 -15.75 34.63
CA ALA A 163 -25.61 -15.05 35.87
C ALA A 163 -24.70 -13.85 36.18
N ARG A 164 -23.46 -13.85 35.66
CA ARG A 164 -22.44 -12.80 35.93
C ARG A 164 -22.58 -11.57 35.04
N VAL A 165 -23.24 -11.69 33.88
CA VAL A 165 -23.33 -10.63 32.89
C VAL A 165 -24.76 -10.18 32.69
N ASP A 166 -24.96 -8.87 32.73
CA ASP A 166 -26.24 -8.23 32.41
C ASP A 166 -26.90 -8.82 31.13
N PRO A 167 -28.18 -9.25 31.20
CA PRO A 167 -28.87 -9.87 30.06
C PRO A 167 -28.88 -9.03 28.79
N GLU A 168 -29.02 -7.69 28.89
CA GLU A 168 -28.96 -6.84 27.70
C GLU A 168 -27.57 -6.83 27.06
N ARG A 169 -26.52 -6.96 27.87
CA ARG A 169 -25.13 -7.02 27.39
C ARG A 169 -24.84 -8.35 26.70
N LEU A 170 -25.33 -9.46 27.25
CA LEU A 170 -25.28 -10.77 26.58
C LEU A 170 -26.04 -10.75 25.26
N GLU A 171 -27.17 -10.04 25.21
CA GLU A 171 -27.95 -9.88 23.99
C GLU A 171 -27.25 -8.99 22.94
N ARG A 172 -26.61 -7.90 23.37
CA ARG A 172 -25.75 -7.10 22.47
C ARG A 172 -24.56 -7.90 21.96
N MET A 173 -23.94 -8.72 22.79
CA MET A 173 -22.84 -9.60 22.38
C MET A 173 -23.32 -10.64 21.38
N TRP A 174 -24.47 -11.28 21.63
CA TRP A 174 -25.10 -12.19 20.69
C TRP A 174 -25.35 -11.50 19.34
N ARG A 175 -26.02 -10.34 19.33
CA ARG A 175 -26.25 -9.57 18.09
C ARG A 175 -24.97 -9.19 17.33
N TYR A 176 -23.87 -8.99 18.04
CA TYR A 176 -22.58 -8.65 17.44
C TYR A 176 -21.85 -9.87 16.87
N PHE A 177 -21.90 -11.01 17.57
CA PHE A 177 -21.18 -12.23 17.21
C PHE A 177 -21.99 -13.24 16.40
N ARG A 178 -23.32 -13.07 16.30
CA ARG A 178 -24.21 -13.87 15.45
C ARG A 178 -23.68 -13.82 14.01
N PRO A 179 -23.13 -14.93 13.48
CA PRO A 179 -22.65 -14.95 12.11
C PRO A 179 -23.87 -14.97 11.19
N PHE A 180 -23.96 -14.01 10.27
CA PHE A 180 -24.56 -14.19 8.93
C PHE A 180 -25.84 -15.03 8.81
N GLU A 181 -26.84 -14.82 9.67
CA GLU A 181 -28.18 -15.30 9.33
C GLU A 181 -28.73 -14.35 8.25
N ARG A 182 -28.59 -14.74 6.97
CA ARG A 182 -29.23 -14.05 5.85
C ARG A 182 -30.72 -13.99 6.13
N ARG A 183 -31.27 -12.79 6.29
CA ARG A 183 -32.73 -12.55 6.29
C ARG A 183 -33.29 -12.57 4.86
N ASP A 184 -32.77 -13.46 4.02
CA ASP A 184 -33.32 -13.69 2.70
C ASP A 184 -34.09 -15.01 2.82
N THR A 185 -35.41 -14.93 2.93
CA THR A 185 -36.33 -16.07 2.75
C THR A 185 -36.29 -16.64 1.32
N GLN A 186 -35.31 -16.26 0.52
CA GLN A 186 -34.96 -16.97 -0.70
C GLN A 186 -33.95 -18.04 -0.33
N LYS A 187 -34.42 -19.30 -0.30
CA LYS A 187 -33.55 -20.49 -0.32
C LYS A 187 -32.41 -20.21 -1.30
N VAL A 188 -31.16 -20.27 -0.83
CA VAL A 188 -30.01 -20.25 -1.73
C VAL A 188 -30.10 -21.51 -2.58
N VAL A 189 -30.71 -21.36 -3.74
CA VAL A 189 -30.75 -22.39 -4.74
C VAL A 189 -29.30 -22.49 -5.22
N THR A 190 -28.66 -23.63 -4.96
CA THR A 190 -27.30 -23.88 -5.46
C THR A 190 -27.25 -23.56 -6.96
N LYS A 191 -26.13 -23.03 -7.46
CA LYS A 191 -25.99 -22.64 -8.87
C LYS A 191 -26.52 -23.74 -9.81
N HIS A 192 -26.26 -24.99 -9.46
CA HIS A 192 -26.77 -26.19 -10.12
C HIS A 192 -28.30 -26.36 -10.11
N LYS A 193 -28.98 -26.08 -8.99
CA LYS A 193 -30.46 -26.11 -8.93
C LYS A 193 -31.11 -24.93 -9.66
N VAL A 194 -30.44 -23.76 -9.75
CA VAL A 194 -30.90 -22.62 -10.57
C VAL A 194 -30.80 -22.96 -12.05
N GLU A 195 -29.75 -23.68 -12.44
CA GLU A 195 -29.54 -24.19 -13.79
C GLU A 195 -30.53 -25.30 -14.14
N GLN A 196 -30.80 -26.25 -13.24
CA GLN A 196 -31.85 -27.26 -13.40
C GLN A 196 -33.25 -26.64 -13.49
N LEU A 197 -33.55 -25.59 -12.73
CA LEU A 197 -34.83 -24.87 -12.84
C LEU A 197 -34.95 -24.14 -14.17
N ARG A 198 -33.88 -23.50 -14.65
CA ARG A 198 -33.83 -22.90 -16.01
C ARG A 198 -34.00 -23.95 -17.11
N ASP A 199 -33.37 -25.11 -16.97
CA ASP A 199 -33.43 -26.18 -17.97
C ASP A 199 -34.78 -26.91 -17.95
N ALA A 200 -35.42 -27.05 -16.79
CA ALA A 200 -36.78 -27.56 -16.66
C ALA A 200 -37.82 -26.57 -17.24
N LEU A 201 -37.61 -25.26 -17.04
CA LEU A 201 -38.39 -24.19 -17.68
C LEU A 201 -38.21 -24.12 -19.21
N HIS A 202 -37.12 -24.68 -19.74
CA HIS A 202 -36.80 -24.73 -21.16
C HIS A 202 -36.92 -26.13 -21.79
N GLY A 203 -37.47 -27.10 -21.06
CA GLY A 203 -37.85 -28.42 -21.57
C GLY A 203 -36.71 -29.37 -21.96
N ARG A 204 -35.52 -29.25 -21.34
CA ARG A 204 -34.32 -30.05 -21.72
C ARG A 204 -33.74 -30.90 -20.58
N SER A 205 -34.56 -31.31 -19.61
CA SER A 205 -34.06 -31.94 -18.36
C SER A 205 -33.50 -33.36 -18.53
N ASP A 206 -33.97 -34.12 -19.51
CA ASP A 206 -33.78 -35.59 -19.46
C ASP A 206 -32.51 -36.06 -20.18
N GLU A 207 -32.03 -35.32 -21.19
CA GLU A 207 -30.80 -35.67 -21.91
C GLU A 207 -29.51 -35.24 -21.17
N ARG A 208 -29.55 -34.13 -20.42
CA ARG A 208 -28.39 -33.63 -19.67
C ARG A 208 -28.06 -34.46 -18.44
N ARG A 209 -29.07 -35.04 -17.78
CA ARG A 209 -28.87 -35.89 -16.60
C ARG A 209 -28.07 -37.17 -16.92
N LEU A 210 -28.25 -37.70 -18.13
CA LEU A 210 -27.48 -38.83 -18.65
C LEU A 210 -26.02 -38.43 -18.96
N LEU A 211 -25.80 -37.22 -19.50
CA LEU A 211 -24.47 -36.72 -19.87
C LEU A 211 -23.62 -36.29 -18.66
N ASP A 212 -24.23 -35.73 -17.61
CA ASP A 212 -23.51 -35.27 -16.41
C ASP A 212 -22.98 -36.44 -15.57
N GLY A 213 -23.68 -37.58 -15.53
CA GLY A 213 -23.17 -38.80 -14.87
C GLY A 213 -21.90 -39.35 -15.52
N VAL A 214 -21.79 -39.22 -16.84
CA VAL A 214 -20.58 -39.58 -17.61
C VAL A 214 -19.47 -38.56 -17.37
N ARG A 215 -19.81 -37.27 -17.27
CA ARG A 215 -18.87 -36.15 -17.14
C ARG A 215 -18.25 -36.00 -15.74
N GLU A 216 -18.97 -36.36 -14.68
CA GLU A 216 -18.42 -36.41 -13.32
C GLU A 216 -17.42 -37.55 -13.14
N ASN A 217 -17.70 -38.72 -13.72
CA ASN A 217 -16.76 -39.84 -13.74
C ASN A 217 -15.53 -39.51 -14.60
N PHE A 218 -15.71 -38.73 -15.68
CA PHE A 218 -14.62 -38.25 -16.53
C PHE A 218 -13.64 -37.30 -15.82
N ARG A 219 -14.16 -36.39 -14.98
CA ARG A 219 -13.32 -35.46 -14.20
C ARG A 219 -12.47 -36.11 -13.12
N LYS A 220 -12.85 -37.30 -12.64
CA LYS A 220 -12.07 -38.01 -11.62
C LYS A 220 -10.81 -38.66 -12.20
N VAL A 221 -10.82 -39.01 -13.49
CA VAL A 221 -9.76 -39.77 -14.17
C VAL A 221 -8.78 -38.86 -14.96
N VAL A 222 -9.11 -37.58 -15.16
CA VAL A 222 -8.28 -36.61 -15.88
C VAL A 222 -7.77 -35.54 -14.92
N GLY A 223 -6.44 -35.41 -14.82
CA GLY A 223 -5.77 -34.42 -13.98
C GLY A 223 -6.04 -32.98 -14.42
N ASN A 224 -5.77 -32.00 -13.55
CA ASN A 224 -6.01 -30.58 -13.81
C ASN A 224 -5.23 -30.01 -15.02
N ASP A 225 -4.21 -30.72 -15.50
CA ASP A 225 -3.41 -30.38 -16.68
C ASP A 225 -3.90 -31.07 -17.98
N GLY A 226 -4.98 -31.87 -17.89
CA GLY A 226 -5.54 -32.61 -19.02
C GLY A 226 -4.87 -33.96 -19.31
N SER A 227 -3.94 -34.41 -18.46
CA SER A 227 -3.34 -35.74 -18.56
C SER A 227 -4.26 -36.81 -17.98
N ILE A 228 -4.29 -38.00 -18.60
CA ILE A 228 -5.08 -39.15 -18.10
C ILE A 228 -4.29 -39.78 -16.96
N GLU A 229 -4.88 -39.82 -15.76
CA GLU A 229 -4.27 -40.48 -14.61
C GLU A 229 -4.35 -42.00 -14.80
N LYS A 230 -3.25 -42.57 -15.30
CA LYS A 230 -3.15 -43.97 -15.73
C LYS A 230 -3.58 -44.97 -14.65
N GLU A 231 -3.21 -44.71 -13.40
CA GLU A 231 -3.58 -45.55 -12.24
C GLU A 231 -5.08 -45.57 -11.94
N GLN A 232 -5.84 -44.55 -12.35
CA GLN A 232 -7.30 -44.51 -12.14
C GLN A 232 -8.05 -45.12 -13.33
N PHE A 233 -7.52 -44.97 -14.55
CA PHE A 233 -8.08 -45.59 -15.75
C PHE A 233 -7.97 -47.12 -15.73
N ASP A 234 -6.85 -47.65 -15.23
CA ASP A 234 -6.60 -49.10 -15.16
C ASP A 234 -7.48 -49.81 -14.10
N LYS A 235 -8.15 -49.07 -13.21
CA LYS A 235 -9.10 -49.60 -12.22
C LYS A 235 -10.53 -49.77 -12.76
N LEU A 236 -10.83 -49.25 -13.95
CA LEU A 236 -12.13 -49.38 -14.60
C LEU A 236 -12.28 -50.74 -15.26
N ASN A 237 -13.50 -51.27 -15.35
CA ASN A 237 -13.74 -52.51 -16.08
C ASN A 237 -13.63 -52.27 -17.61
N ALA A 238 -13.38 -53.33 -18.39
CA ALA A 238 -13.10 -53.21 -19.83
C ALA A 238 -14.22 -52.49 -20.62
N LYS A 239 -15.47 -52.63 -20.18
CA LYS A 239 -16.63 -51.99 -20.81
C LYS A 239 -16.72 -50.49 -20.50
N GLU A 240 -16.34 -50.10 -19.28
CA GLU A 240 -16.22 -48.69 -18.85
C GLU A 240 -15.04 -47.99 -19.52
N GLN A 241 -13.91 -48.69 -19.70
CA GLN A 241 -12.75 -48.15 -20.42
C GLN A 241 -13.09 -47.85 -21.89
N GLU A 242 -13.83 -48.73 -22.55
CA GLU A 242 -14.26 -48.52 -23.94
C GLU A 242 -15.24 -47.34 -24.05
N GLN A 243 -16.20 -47.24 -23.13
CA GLN A 243 -17.13 -46.10 -23.07
C GLN A 243 -16.41 -44.78 -22.76
N PHE A 244 -15.41 -44.79 -21.89
CA PHE A 244 -14.59 -43.62 -21.60
C PHE A 244 -13.82 -43.16 -22.84
N LEU A 245 -13.14 -44.08 -23.54
CA LEU A 245 -12.38 -43.76 -24.75
C LEU A 245 -13.28 -43.23 -25.87
N LEU A 246 -14.49 -43.77 -26.01
CA LEU A 246 -15.48 -43.28 -26.96
C LEU A 246 -15.93 -41.85 -26.61
N ALA A 247 -16.22 -41.58 -25.33
CA ALA A 247 -16.58 -40.24 -24.86
C ALA A 247 -15.44 -39.21 -25.01
N VAL A 248 -14.17 -39.62 -24.79
CA VAL A 248 -13.00 -38.77 -25.07
C VAL A 248 -12.96 -38.40 -26.55
N LYS A 249 -13.20 -39.38 -27.44
CA LYS A 249 -13.14 -39.19 -28.88
C LYS A 249 -14.24 -38.24 -29.37
N GLU A 250 -15.47 -38.42 -28.90
CA GLU A 250 -16.60 -37.55 -29.21
C GLU A 250 -16.40 -36.12 -28.69
N HIS A 251 -15.87 -35.97 -27.46
CA HIS A 251 -15.58 -34.64 -26.91
C HIS A 251 -14.48 -33.91 -27.69
N ARG A 252 -13.41 -34.62 -28.09
CA ARG A 252 -12.35 -34.04 -28.93
C ARG A 252 -12.87 -33.61 -30.30
N GLN A 253 -13.78 -34.39 -30.88
CA GLN A 253 -14.41 -34.06 -32.15
C GLN A 253 -15.32 -32.82 -32.04
N MET A 254 -16.14 -32.73 -30.99
CA MET A 254 -16.98 -31.56 -30.73
C MET A 254 -16.15 -30.28 -30.50
N GLU A 255 -15.05 -30.35 -29.75
CA GLU A 255 -14.17 -29.18 -29.55
C GLU A 255 -13.44 -28.77 -30.83
N HIS A 256 -13.03 -29.73 -31.66
CA HIS A 256 -12.44 -29.44 -32.98
C HIS A 256 -13.44 -28.72 -33.91
N GLU A 257 -14.67 -29.22 -34.02
CA GLU A 257 -15.74 -28.58 -34.82
C GLU A 257 -16.07 -27.18 -34.29
N ARG A 258 -16.07 -26.99 -32.97
CA ARG A 258 -16.26 -25.68 -32.34
C ARG A 258 -15.15 -24.69 -32.68
N LEU A 259 -13.89 -25.14 -32.67
CA LEU A 259 -12.74 -24.33 -33.02
C LEU A 259 -12.72 -23.97 -34.51
N GLU A 260 -13.04 -24.92 -35.39
CA GLU A 260 -13.17 -24.67 -36.83
C GLU A 260 -14.25 -23.65 -37.13
N LYS A 261 -15.41 -23.76 -36.49
CA LYS A 261 -16.50 -22.78 -36.63
C LYS A 261 -16.06 -21.38 -36.21
N ARG A 262 -15.32 -21.26 -35.10
CA ARG A 262 -14.79 -19.98 -34.61
C ARG A 262 -13.73 -19.38 -35.53
N LEU A 263 -12.89 -20.22 -36.13
CA LEU A 263 -11.92 -19.83 -37.16
C LEU A 263 -12.61 -19.33 -38.44
N ALA A 264 -13.73 -19.94 -38.83
CA ALA A 264 -14.54 -19.51 -39.96
C ALA A 264 -15.22 -18.16 -39.69
N ASP A 265 -15.74 -17.95 -38.49
CA ASP A 265 -16.36 -16.69 -38.06
C ASP A 265 -15.33 -15.54 -38.06
N MET A 266 -14.12 -15.77 -37.53
CA MET A 266 -13.02 -14.79 -37.57
C MET A 266 -12.62 -14.40 -39.00
N LYS A 267 -12.51 -15.37 -39.92
CA LYS A 267 -12.22 -15.07 -41.33
C LYS A 267 -13.32 -14.24 -41.99
N LYS A 268 -14.57 -14.45 -41.58
CA LYS A 268 -15.71 -13.69 -42.08
C LYS A 268 -15.68 -12.24 -41.57
N GLU A 269 -15.33 -12.04 -40.31
CA GLU A 269 -15.14 -10.71 -39.71
C GLU A 269 -13.97 -9.95 -40.34
N ASP A 270 -12.85 -10.62 -40.65
CA ASP A 270 -11.71 -10.03 -41.35
C ASP A 270 -12.08 -9.58 -42.79
N LEU A 271 -12.82 -10.40 -43.53
CA LEU A 271 -13.33 -10.06 -44.86
C LEU A 271 -14.34 -8.89 -44.83
N GLU A 272 -15.13 -8.77 -43.77
CA GLU A 272 -16.09 -7.68 -43.58
C GLU A 272 -15.36 -6.36 -43.24
N MET A 273 -14.30 -6.44 -42.44
CA MET A 273 -13.38 -5.33 -42.16
C MET A 273 -12.64 -4.83 -43.41
N GLU A 274 -12.14 -5.71 -44.26
CA GLU A 274 -11.51 -5.33 -45.54
C GLU A 274 -12.49 -4.63 -46.48
N ARG A 275 -13.74 -5.11 -46.58
CA ARG A 275 -14.79 -4.46 -47.38
C ARG A 275 -15.16 -3.06 -46.84
N VAL A 276 -15.18 -2.88 -45.53
CA VAL A 276 -15.41 -1.57 -44.90
C VAL A 276 -14.23 -0.62 -45.16
N ALA A 277 -13.00 -1.12 -45.16
CA ALA A 277 -11.79 -0.35 -45.52
C ALA A 277 -11.76 0.07 -47.00
N GLU A 278 -12.22 -0.77 -47.93
CA GLU A 278 -12.34 -0.42 -49.35
C GLU A 278 -13.49 0.58 -49.62
N SER A 279 -14.61 0.50 -48.89
CA SER A 279 -15.72 1.44 -49.03
C SER A 279 -15.38 2.86 -48.52
N THR A 280 -14.50 2.96 -47.52
CA THR A 280 -14.05 4.23 -46.91
C THR A 280 -12.92 4.90 -47.69
N THR A 281 -12.22 4.18 -48.58
CA THR A 281 -11.21 4.73 -49.49
C THR A 281 -11.79 5.26 -50.80
N LYS A 282 -12.91 4.69 -51.28
CA LYS A 282 -13.64 5.21 -52.46
C LYS A 282 -14.35 6.55 -52.19
N THR A 283 -14.87 6.78 -51.00
CA THR A 283 -15.58 8.02 -50.61
C THR A 283 -14.66 9.21 -50.32
N LYS A 284 -13.35 8.99 -50.10
CA LYS A 284 -12.38 10.08 -49.86
C LYS A 284 -11.79 10.72 -51.12
N LYS A 285 -11.87 10.07 -52.29
CA LYS A 285 -11.34 10.64 -53.55
C LYS A 285 -12.29 11.67 -54.20
N GLU A 286 -13.59 11.58 -53.96
CA GLU A 286 -14.57 12.51 -54.55
C GLU A 286 -14.80 13.78 -53.71
N LEU A 287 -14.63 13.70 -52.38
CA LEU A 287 -14.72 14.85 -51.47
C LEU A 287 -13.45 15.74 -51.45
N TRP A 288 -12.30 15.21 -51.89
CA TRP A 288 -11.04 15.97 -51.93
C TRP A 288 -10.96 16.92 -53.14
N CYS A 289 -11.66 16.64 -54.24
CA CYS A 289 -11.69 17.53 -55.43
C CYS A 289 -12.59 18.77 -55.24
N TRP A 290 -13.55 18.75 -54.32
CA TRP A 290 -14.43 19.90 -54.05
C TRP A 290 -13.88 20.88 -52.99
N LEU A 291 -13.06 20.40 -52.05
CA LEU A 291 -12.51 21.23 -50.96
C LEU A 291 -11.28 22.06 -51.36
N VAL A 292 -10.52 21.60 -52.36
CA VAL A 292 -9.30 22.30 -52.84
C VAL A 292 -9.64 23.56 -53.66
N LEU A 293 -10.86 23.67 -54.21
CA LEU A 293 -11.28 24.80 -55.04
C LEU A 293 -11.95 25.96 -54.28
N LEU A 294 -12.33 25.78 -53.00
CA LEU A 294 -13.08 26.80 -52.25
C LEU A 294 -12.26 27.55 -51.17
N SER A 295 -11.00 27.18 -50.94
CA SER A 295 -10.21 27.70 -49.80
C SER A 295 -9.10 28.69 -50.20
N LEU A 296 -9.01 29.08 -51.47
CA LEU A 296 -7.93 29.94 -51.99
C LEU A 296 -8.21 31.45 -51.91
N CYS A 297 -9.33 31.88 -51.33
CA CYS A 297 -9.61 33.30 -51.14
C CYS A 297 -10.41 33.49 -49.85
N ILE A 298 -9.74 33.94 -48.77
CA ILE A 298 -10.14 35.02 -47.85
C ILE A 298 -9.26 34.93 -46.57
N TYR A 299 -8.32 35.87 -46.50
CA TYR A 299 -7.81 36.57 -45.30
C TYR A 299 -7.16 35.81 -44.12
N CYS A 300 -5.85 36.06 -43.99
CA CYS A 300 -5.09 36.40 -42.78
C CYS A 300 -5.85 36.46 -41.44
N THR A 301 -5.61 35.49 -40.56
CA THR A 301 -4.71 35.62 -39.39
C THR A 301 -4.60 34.24 -38.72
N ALA A 302 -3.39 33.86 -38.32
CA ALA A 302 -3.05 32.52 -37.89
C ALA A 302 -3.67 32.17 -36.52
N VAL A 303 -4.83 31.51 -36.54
CA VAL A 303 -5.25 30.61 -35.46
C VAL A 303 -5.03 29.19 -35.98
N ARG A 304 -3.96 28.53 -35.53
CA ARG A 304 -3.80 27.08 -35.75
C ARG A 304 -4.97 26.38 -35.02
N PRO A 305 -5.81 25.58 -35.69
CA PRO A 305 -6.78 24.77 -34.99
C PRO A 305 -6.03 23.72 -34.16
N MET A 306 -6.31 23.70 -32.85
CA MET A 306 -5.78 22.72 -31.90
C MET A 306 -6.08 21.31 -32.39
N THR A 307 -5.06 20.47 -32.49
CA THR A 307 -5.25 19.03 -32.65
C THR A 307 -5.96 18.52 -31.41
N ALA A 308 -7.24 18.16 -31.52
CA ALA A 308 -7.99 17.56 -30.42
C ALA A 308 -7.21 16.36 -29.87
N VAL A 309 -6.87 16.38 -28.58
CA VAL A 309 -6.17 15.26 -27.90
C VAL A 309 -7.07 14.03 -28.00
N LYS A 310 -6.60 12.99 -28.71
CA LYS A 310 -7.39 11.78 -28.96
C LYS A 310 -6.72 10.52 -28.45
N ARG A 311 -5.40 10.39 -28.62
CA ARG A 311 -4.61 9.22 -28.22
C ARG A 311 -3.94 9.47 -26.88
N VAL A 312 -4.27 8.66 -25.89
CA VAL A 312 -3.75 8.84 -24.52
C VAL A 312 -3.06 7.56 -24.07
N VAL A 313 -1.82 7.68 -23.64
CA VAL A 313 -1.10 6.60 -22.96
C VAL A 313 -1.39 6.69 -21.47
N CYS A 314 -2.00 5.67 -20.88
CA CYS A 314 -2.23 5.59 -19.44
C CYS A 314 -1.16 4.74 -18.76
N ALA A 315 -0.44 5.30 -17.80
CA ALA A 315 0.51 4.55 -16.97
C ALA A 315 -0.25 3.60 -16.03
N MET A 316 -0.12 2.30 -16.27
CA MET A 316 -0.79 1.23 -15.53
C MET A 316 0.16 0.63 -14.51
N SER A 317 -0.17 0.71 -13.22
CA SER A 317 0.62 0.07 -12.14
C SER A 317 0.02 -1.25 -11.64
N GLY A 318 -1.16 -1.62 -12.13
CA GLY A 318 -1.96 -2.72 -11.55
C GLY A 318 -2.68 -2.35 -10.26
N GLY A 319 -2.65 -1.06 -9.87
CA GLY A 319 -3.40 -0.53 -8.74
C GLY A 319 -4.74 0.09 -9.14
N VAL A 320 -5.62 0.28 -8.15
CA VAL A 320 -6.98 0.82 -8.35
C VAL A 320 -6.98 2.21 -9.02
N ASP A 321 -6.03 3.08 -8.68
CA ASP A 321 -6.03 4.47 -9.16
C ASP A 321 -5.72 4.58 -10.65
N SER A 322 -4.73 3.82 -11.14
CA SER A 322 -4.44 3.74 -12.58
C SER A 322 -5.58 3.06 -13.35
N SER A 323 -6.21 2.03 -12.76
CA SER A 323 -7.31 1.31 -13.40
C SER A 323 -8.55 2.19 -13.58
N VAL A 324 -8.92 2.95 -12.56
CA VAL A 324 -10.01 3.92 -12.64
C VAL A 324 -9.65 5.06 -13.60
N SER A 325 -8.40 5.52 -13.61
CA SER A 325 -7.95 6.54 -14.58
C SER A 325 -8.12 6.07 -16.03
N ALA A 326 -7.68 4.85 -16.35
CA ALA A 326 -7.85 4.26 -17.68
C ALA A 326 -9.33 4.11 -18.06
N TRP A 327 -10.16 3.67 -17.12
CA TRP A 327 -11.61 3.54 -17.34
C TRP A 327 -12.27 4.90 -17.58
N LEU A 328 -11.93 5.94 -16.80
CA LEU A 328 -12.45 7.30 -16.97
C LEU A 328 -12.11 7.86 -18.36
N LEU A 329 -10.87 7.67 -18.81
CA LEU A 329 -10.43 8.07 -20.15
C LEU A 329 -11.20 7.34 -21.24
N LYS A 330 -11.35 6.00 -21.11
CA LYS A 330 -12.13 5.23 -22.09
C LYS A 330 -13.59 5.68 -22.14
N LYS A 331 -14.21 5.92 -20.97
CA LYS A 331 -15.59 6.42 -20.87
C LYS A 331 -15.77 7.80 -21.49
N LYS A 332 -14.75 8.65 -21.44
CA LYS A 332 -14.71 9.97 -22.10
C LYS A 332 -14.47 9.90 -23.61
N GLY A 333 -14.21 8.71 -24.17
CA GLY A 333 -14.05 8.50 -25.61
C GLY A 333 -12.61 8.65 -26.12
N PHE A 334 -11.61 8.67 -25.25
CA PHE A 334 -10.20 8.69 -25.67
C PHE A 334 -9.77 7.33 -26.23
N HIS A 335 -8.84 7.33 -27.18
CA HIS A 335 -8.11 6.14 -27.62
C HIS A 335 -7.00 5.83 -26.62
N VAL A 336 -7.32 4.99 -25.64
CA VAL A 336 -6.43 4.68 -24.51
C VAL A 336 -5.53 3.50 -24.84
N THR A 337 -4.24 3.65 -24.60
CA THR A 337 -3.24 2.57 -24.58
C THR A 337 -2.63 2.49 -23.19
N GLY A 338 -2.62 1.32 -22.57
CA GLY A 338 -1.98 1.11 -21.28
C GLY A 338 -0.47 0.89 -21.46
N VAL A 339 0.34 1.42 -20.54
CA VAL A 339 1.77 1.10 -20.44
C VAL A 339 2.10 0.69 -19.00
N TYR A 340 2.66 -0.50 -18.83
CA TYR A 340 3.24 -0.99 -17.58
C TYR A 340 4.76 -0.87 -17.64
N MET A 341 5.36 -0.27 -16.62
CA MET A 341 6.81 -0.07 -16.54
C MET A 341 7.43 -1.09 -15.58
N VAL A 342 8.40 -1.85 -16.07
CA VAL A 342 9.27 -2.70 -15.26
C VAL A 342 10.53 -1.90 -14.93
N ASN A 343 10.63 -1.46 -13.68
CA ASN A 343 11.73 -0.58 -13.23
C ASN A 343 12.62 -1.23 -12.17
N TRP A 344 12.27 -2.43 -11.72
CA TRP A 344 13.03 -3.18 -10.75
C TRP A 344 12.94 -4.66 -11.09
N ASP A 345 14.08 -5.35 -11.05
CA ASP A 345 14.15 -6.78 -11.32
C ASP A 345 14.19 -7.57 -10.00
N HIS A 346 13.07 -8.20 -9.67
CA HIS A 346 12.96 -9.02 -8.46
C HIS A 346 13.64 -10.39 -8.59
N VAL A 347 13.96 -10.83 -9.82
CA VAL A 347 14.68 -12.07 -10.08
C VAL A 347 16.15 -11.86 -9.84
N GLU A 348 16.72 -10.77 -10.34
CA GLU A 348 18.12 -10.40 -10.04
C GLU A 348 18.33 -10.12 -8.54
N GLU A 349 17.32 -9.57 -7.85
CA GLU A 349 17.35 -9.40 -6.40
C GLU A 349 17.25 -10.74 -5.62
N GLY A 350 16.89 -11.84 -6.28
CA GLY A 350 16.70 -13.16 -5.66
C GLY A 350 15.43 -13.29 -4.82
N VAL A 351 14.50 -12.33 -4.92
CA VAL A 351 13.25 -12.29 -4.13
C VAL A 351 12.10 -13.02 -4.84
N SER A 352 12.19 -13.18 -6.17
CA SER A 352 11.19 -13.87 -6.99
C SER A 352 11.86 -14.81 -7.98
N GLN A 353 11.24 -15.96 -8.25
CA GLN A 353 11.63 -16.85 -9.36
C GLN A 353 10.92 -16.49 -10.67
N CYS A 354 9.90 -15.62 -10.62
CA CYS A 354 9.15 -15.17 -11.79
C CYS A 354 9.49 -13.70 -12.12
N PRO A 355 9.85 -13.38 -13.37
CA PRO A 355 10.10 -12.00 -13.79
C PRO A 355 8.81 -11.17 -13.88
N ARG A 356 7.64 -11.83 -14.03
CA ARG A 356 6.34 -11.17 -14.10
C ARG A 356 5.76 -10.99 -12.71
N THR A 357 5.56 -9.74 -12.31
CA THR A 357 4.97 -9.41 -11.01
C THR A 357 3.46 -9.61 -11.03
N LYS A 358 2.86 -9.80 -9.83
CA LYS A 358 1.41 -9.79 -9.66
C LYS A 358 0.78 -8.48 -10.15
N ASP A 359 1.47 -7.36 -9.94
CA ASP A 359 1.03 -6.04 -10.40
C ASP A 359 0.96 -5.96 -11.93
N GLN A 360 1.90 -6.58 -12.65
CA GLN A 360 1.87 -6.66 -14.11
C GLN A 360 0.72 -7.55 -14.60
N ALA A 361 0.43 -8.66 -13.90
CA ALA A 361 -0.73 -9.51 -14.21
C ALA A 361 -2.05 -8.76 -14.00
N ASP A 362 -2.20 -8.05 -12.88
CA ASP A 362 -3.39 -7.25 -12.58
C ASP A 362 -3.58 -6.12 -13.60
N ALA A 363 -2.50 -5.45 -14.02
CA ALA A 363 -2.54 -4.45 -15.08
C ALA A 363 -3.03 -5.05 -16.42
N GLN A 364 -2.57 -6.25 -16.77
CA GLN A 364 -3.02 -6.96 -17.98
C GLN A 364 -4.51 -7.28 -17.91
N VAL A 365 -4.96 -7.89 -16.81
CA VAL A 365 -6.37 -8.26 -16.62
C VAL A 365 -7.29 -7.04 -16.73
N VAL A 366 -6.91 -5.92 -16.11
CA VAL A 366 -7.66 -4.67 -16.22
C VAL A 366 -7.69 -4.17 -17.67
N CYS A 367 -6.54 -4.17 -18.36
CA CYS A 367 -6.48 -3.70 -19.74
C CYS A 367 -7.33 -4.57 -20.69
N ASP A 368 -7.28 -5.89 -20.52
CA ASP A 368 -8.06 -6.84 -21.33
C ASP A 368 -9.57 -6.62 -21.12
N ARG A 369 -10.01 -6.46 -19.86
CA ARG A 369 -11.41 -6.16 -19.52
C ARG A 369 -11.87 -4.82 -20.03
N LEU A 370 -11.00 -3.82 -19.93
CA LEU A 370 -11.26 -2.51 -20.50
C LEU A 370 -11.14 -2.52 -22.02
N GLY A 371 -10.72 -3.59 -22.69
CA GLY A 371 -10.50 -3.63 -24.12
C GLY A 371 -9.53 -2.54 -24.58
N ILE A 372 -8.40 -2.39 -23.88
CA ILE A 372 -7.30 -1.49 -24.22
C ILE A 372 -6.01 -2.31 -24.34
N ARG A 373 -5.13 -1.94 -25.27
CA ARG A 373 -3.84 -2.62 -25.44
C ARG A 373 -2.90 -2.26 -24.30
N LEU A 374 -2.23 -3.25 -23.70
CA LEU A 374 -1.16 -3.04 -22.73
C LEU A 374 0.20 -3.25 -23.38
N HIS A 375 1.09 -2.27 -23.26
CA HIS A 375 2.52 -2.40 -23.54
C HIS A 375 3.29 -2.57 -22.24
N VAL A 376 4.34 -3.38 -22.27
CA VAL A 376 5.27 -3.55 -21.16
C VAL A 376 6.61 -2.99 -21.61
N VAL A 377 7.16 -2.05 -20.84
CA VAL A 377 8.46 -1.43 -21.12
C VAL A 377 9.40 -1.67 -19.95
N ASN A 378 10.69 -1.87 -20.26
CA ASN A 378 11.72 -2.10 -19.25
C ASN A 378 12.56 -0.82 -19.12
N PHE A 379 12.55 -0.22 -17.93
CA PHE A 379 13.42 0.89 -17.53
C PHE A 379 14.25 0.53 -16.28
N VAL A 380 14.55 -0.76 -16.06
CA VAL A 380 15.34 -1.23 -14.92
C VAL A 380 16.71 -0.54 -14.90
N LYS A 381 17.37 -0.46 -16.05
CA LYS A 381 18.71 0.14 -16.19
C LYS A 381 18.70 1.63 -15.81
N GLU A 382 17.74 2.38 -16.32
CA GLU A 382 17.61 3.81 -16.07
C GLU A 382 17.17 4.07 -14.62
N TYR A 383 16.23 3.29 -14.09
CA TYR A 383 15.86 3.38 -12.68
C TYR A 383 17.05 3.10 -11.77
N TRP A 384 17.83 2.06 -12.05
CA TRP A 384 19.02 1.73 -11.28
C TRP A 384 20.02 2.88 -11.26
N ASN A 385 20.40 3.39 -12.43
CA ASN A 385 21.46 4.40 -12.54
C ASN A 385 21.02 5.80 -12.12
N ASP A 386 19.79 6.22 -12.47
CA ASP A 386 19.37 7.61 -12.33
C ASP A 386 18.47 7.86 -11.10
N VAL A 387 17.95 6.80 -10.48
CA VAL A 387 17.11 6.90 -9.27
C VAL A 387 17.75 6.17 -8.08
N PHE A 388 18.07 4.89 -8.23
CA PHE A 388 18.48 4.06 -7.11
C PHE A 388 19.91 4.32 -6.65
N MET A 389 20.88 4.39 -7.56
CA MET A 389 22.28 4.69 -7.22
C MET A 389 22.45 6.07 -6.57
N PRO A 390 21.84 7.16 -7.07
CA PRO A 390 21.84 8.44 -6.38
C PRO A 390 21.18 8.37 -5.00
N PHE A 391 20.11 7.58 -4.85
CA PHE A 391 19.48 7.33 -3.57
C PHE A 391 20.45 6.69 -2.57
N VAL A 392 21.11 5.60 -2.94
CA VAL A 392 22.12 4.91 -2.12
C VAL A 392 23.28 5.85 -1.77
N SER A 393 23.80 6.60 -2.74
CA SER A 393 24.90 7.55 -2.53
C SER A 393 24.54 8.65 -1.53
N ASN A 394 23.29 9.13 -1.50
CA ASN A 394 22.87 10.10 -0.49
C ASN A 394 22.87 9.49 0.91
N TYR A 395 22.38 8.24 1.06
CA TYR A 395 22.40 7.55 2.35
C TYR A 395 23.83 7.27 2.84
N LYS A 396 24.78 6.96 1.95
CA LYS A 396 26.22 6.87 2.29
C LYS A 396 26.76 8.16 2.90
N LEU A 397 26.25 9.31 2.46
CA LEU A 397 26.61 10.64 2.97
C LEU A 397 25.77 11.08 4.17
N GLY A 398 24.99 10.18 4.79
CA GLY A 398 24.09 10.52 5.90
C GLY A 398 22.93 11.45 5.51
N ARG A 399 22.61 11.57 4.22
CA ARG A 399 21.50 12.39 3.70
C ARG A 399 20.27 11.52 3.47
N THR A 400 19.12 12.01 3.90
CA THR A 400 17.85 11.28 3.78
C THR A 400 17.06 11.81 2.59
N VAL A 401 16.93 11.00 1.54
CA VAL A 401 16.25 11.38 0.29
C VAL A 401 14.98 10.57 0.03
N VAL A 402 14.07 11.13 -0.76
CA VAL A 402 12.83 10.47 -1.21
C VAL A 402 12.97 10.09 -2.68
N SER A 403 13.15 8.81 -2.98
CA SER A 403 13.36 8.31 -4.35
C SER A 403 12.15 8.50 -5.28
N ASP A 404 10.92 8.53 -4.74
CA ASP A 404 9.70 8.74 -5.53
C ASP A 404 9.71 10.05 -6.34
N ILE A 405 10.38 11.10 -5.83
CA ILE A 405 10.47 12.40 -6.52
C ILE A 405 11.33 12.26 -7.79
N ALA A 406 12.50 11.63 -7.68
CA ALA A 406 13.37 11.35 -8.82
C ALA A 406 12.69 10.38 -9.79
N CYS A 407 12.04 9.35 -9.29
CA CYS A 407 11.32 8.37 -10.10
C CYS A 407 10.21 9.02 -10.94
N ASN A 408 9.43 9.95 -10.37
CA ASN A 408 8.45 10.68 -11.15
C ASN A 408 9.13 11.54 -12.23
N THR A 409 10.14 12.32 -11.84
CA THR A 409 10.81 13.27 -12.75
C THR A 409 11.48 12.59 -13.94
N ILE A 410 12.16 11.46 -13.71
CA ILE A 410 13.02 10.80 -14.70
C ILE A 410 12.29 9.65 -15.38
N ILE A 411 11.61 8.79 -14.62
CA ILE A 411 11.00 7.59 -15.21
C ILE A 411 9.60 7.91 -15.74
N LYS A 412 8.69 8.36 -14.89
CA LYS A 412 7.27 8.48 -15.25
C LYS A 412 6.97 9.67 -16.16
N PHE A 413 7.69 10.77 -16.00
CA PHE A 413 7.44 12.02 -16.73
C PHE A 413 8.54 12.40 -17.73
N ASP A 414 9.58 11.58 -17.89
CA ASP A 414 10.56 11.76 -18.97
C ASP A 414 10.68 10.51 -19.84
N LEU A 415 11.15 9.37 -19.33
CA LEU A 415 11.31 8.15 -20.15
C LEU A 415 9.99 7.60 -20.69
N LEU A 416 8.96 7.48 -19.83
CA LEU A 416 7.62 7.10 -20.28
C LEU A 416 7.06 8.12 -21.26
N HIS A 417 7.40 9.40 -21.10
CA HIS A 417 6.96 10.45 -22.02
C HIS A 417 7.58 10.29 -23.40
N LYS A 418 8.90 10.10 -23.47
CA LYS A 418 9.61 9.81 -24.72
C LYS A 418 9.01 8.59 -25.40
N PHE A 419 8.89 7.47 -24.68
CA PHE A 419 8.29 6.25 -25.23
C PHE A 419 6.86 6.47 -25.74
N ALA A 420 6.00 7.13 -24.96
CA ALA A 420 4.62 7.37 -25.34
C ALA A 420 4.49 8.27 -26.58
N PHE A 421 5.30 9.33 -26.68
CA PHE A 421 5.21 10.28 -27.79
C PHE A 421 5.92 9.81 -29.06
N GLU A 422 7.10 9.21 -28.93
CA GLU A 422 7.95 8.83 -30.06
C GLU A 422 7.57 7.46 -30.62
N GLU A 423 7.32 6.47 -29.76
CA GLU A 423 7.06 5.09 -30.19
C GLU A 423 5.56 4.78 -30.38
N LEU A 424 4.72 5.28 -29.48
CA LEU A 424 3.26 5.04 -29.52
C LEU A 424 2.48 6.17 -30.21
N GLY A 425 3.14 7.28 -30.55
CA GLY A 425 2.50 8.43 -31.17
C GLY A 425 1.38 9.04 -30.33
N ALA A 426 1.49 9.00 -29.00
CA ALA A 426 0.46 9.52 -28.11
C ALA A 426 0.32 11.05 -28.20
N ASP A 427 -0.88 11.56 -27.95
CA ASP A 427 -1.15 13.00 -27.87
C ASP A 427 -0.99 13.51 -26.43
N ALA A 428 -1.22 12.65 -25.43
CA ALA A 428 -1.05 12.95 -24.01
C ALA A 428 -0.79 11.67 -23.19
N ILE A 429 -0.41 11.86 -21.92
CA ILE A 429 -0.12 10.77 -20.99
C ILE A 429 -0.95 10.97 -19.73
N ALA A 430 -1.57 9.90 -19.24
CA ALA A 430 -2.34 9.91 -18.02
C ALA A 430 -1.70 9.05 -16.95
N THR A 431 -1.87 9.46 -15.70
CA THR A 431 -1.43 8.68 -14.54
C THR A 431 -2.51 8.64 -13.47
N GLY A 432 -2.46 7.64 -12.60
CA GLY A 432 -3.32 7.54 -11.42
C GLY A 432 -2.91 8.44 -10.25
N HIS A 433 -2.17 9.53 -10.48
CA HIS A 433 -1.78 10.43 -9.40
C HIS A 433 -2.93 11.34 -8.97
N PHE A 434 -3.05 11.55 -7.66
CA PHE A 434 -3.91 12.56 -7.05
C PHE A 434 -3.21 13.92 -7.09
N ALA A 435 -3.33 14.57 -8.24
CA ALA A 435 -2.96 15.96 -8.48
C ALA A 435 -3.87 16.53 -9.57
N ARG A 436 -3.88 17.84 -9.75
CA ARG A 436 -4.62 18.50 -10.83
C ARG A 436 -3.69 19.44 -11.58
N THR A 437 -4.10 19.91 -12.75
CA THR A 437 -3.41 20.99 -13.45
C THR A 437 -4.39 22.09 -13.84
N THR A 438 -3.87 23.28 -14.17
CA THR A 438 -4.69 24.36 -14.74
C THR A 438 -5.29 24.01 -16.10
N GLN A 439 -4.79 22.98 -16.79
CA GLN A 439 -5.32 22.49 -18.05
C GLN A 439 -6.54 21.55 -17.88
N GLY A 440 -6.95 21.27 -16.64
CA GLY A 440 -8.03 20.34 -16.33
C GLY A 440 -7.55 18.88 -16.21
N ASP A 441 -8.47 17.98 -15.86
CA ASP A 441 -8.14 16.57 -15.59
C ASP A 441 -7.89 15.78 -16.88
N TYR A 442 -8.45 16.25 -17.99
CA TYR A 442 -8.44 15.65 -19.33
C TYR A 442 -7.87 16.62 -20.39
N LEU A 443 -7.08 17.61 -19.96
CA LEU A 443 -6.51 18.65 -20.82
C LEU A 443 -7.57 19.46 -21.61
N GLU A 444 -8.76 19.64 -21.03
CA GLU A 444 -9.85 20.41 -21.62
C GLU A 444 -9.55 21.91 -21.78
N ASN A 445 -8.61 22.44 -20.99
CA ASN A 445 -8.22 23.86 -21.00
C ASN A 445 -6.78 24.05 -21.52
N ILE A 446 -6.37 23.29 -22.54
CA ILE A 446 -5.06 23.53 -23.18
C ILE A 446 -5.05 24.94 -23.78
N ASP A 447 -4.14 25.75 -23.26
CA ASP A 447 -3.73 27.02 -23.87
C ASP A 447 -2.21 27.00 -24.03
N ASP A 448 -1.74 27.05 -25.28
CA ASP A 448 -0.32 27.04 -25.66
C ASP A 448 0.44 28.26 -25.12
N ALA A 449 -0.26 29.38 -24.89
CA ALA A 449 0.31 30.60 -24.33
C ALA A 449 0.39 30.57 -22.79
N SER A 450 -0.41 29.75 -22.13
CA SER A 450 -0.47 29.68 -20.66
C SER A 450 0.63 28.81 -20.07
N THR A 451 1.18 29.24 -18.93
CA THR A 451 2.04 28.40 -18.10
C THR A 451 1.18 27.39 -17.33
N VAL A 452 1.36 26.10 -17.59
CA VAL A 452 0.69 25.04 -16.83
C VAL A 452 1.16 25.07 -15.37
N GLN A 453 0.22 24.98 -14.43
CA GLN A 453 0.51 24.91 -13.00
C GLN A 453 0.06 23.58 -12.43
N LEU A 454 0.82 23.07 -11.45
CA LEU A 454 0.47 21.88 -10.69
C LEU A 454 -0.41 22.30 -9.50
N LEU A 455 -1.56 21.65 -9.34
CA LEU A 455 -2.55 21.96 -8.31
C LEU A 455 -2.74 20.77 -7.37
N LYS A 456 -3.05 21.05 -6.11
CA LYS A 456 -3.47 20.03 -5.14
C LYS A 456 -4.75 19.33 -5.64
N PRO A 457 -4.89 18.01 -5.39
CA PRO A 457 -6.12 17.30 -5.70
C PRO A 457 -7.28 17.74 -4.79
N THR A 458 -8.48 17.31 -5.13
CA THR A 458 -9.67 17.49 -4.28
C THR A 458 -9.53 16.74 -2.94
N ASP A 459 -8.84 15.59 -2.91
CA ASP A 459 -8.61 14.83 -1.68
C ASP A 459 -7.32 15.27 -0.96
N PRO A 460 -7.40 16.03 0.15
CA PRO A 460 -6.21 16.51 0.85
C PRO A 460 -5.41 15.37 1.51
N LEU A 461 -6.01 14.21 1.79
CA LEU A 461 -5.32 13.06 2.39
C LEU A 461 -4.49 12.29 1.37
N LYS A 462 -4.83 12.46 0.08
CA LYS A 462 -4.15 11.84 -1.05
C LYS A 462 -3.31 12.79 -1.87
N ASP A 463 -3.12 14.03 -1.43
CA ASP A 463 -2.23 14.98 -2.08
C ASP A 463 -0.85 14.38 -2.41
N GLN A 464 -0.62 14.16 -3.70
CA GLN A 464 0.62 13.64 -4.28
C GLN A 464 1.45 14.73 -4.96
N THR A 465 1.06 16.01 -4.89
CA THR A 465 1.86 17.12 -5.44
C THR A 465 3.25 17.20 -4.82
N TYR A 466 3.44 16.72 -3.57
CA TYR A 466 4.76 16.61 -2.95
C TYR A 466 5.74 15.81 -3.82
N PHE A 467 5.28 14.68 -4.36
CA PHE A 467 6.11 13.78 -5.18
C PHE A 467 6.25 14.25 -6.63
N LEU A 468 5.37 15.13 -7.09
CA LEU A 468 5.37 15.72 -8.44
C LEU A 468 5.98 17.12 -8.45
N SER A 469 6.46 17.60 -7.30
CA SER A 469 6.92 18.98 -7.11
C SER A 469 8.14 19.36 -7.94
N ASN A 470 8.91 18.37 -8.39
CA ASN A 470 10.11 18.57 -9.18
C ASN A 470 9.87 18.41 -10.69
N LEU A 471 8.62 18.30 -11.14
CA LEU A 471 8.30 18.27 -12.56
C LEU A 471 8.48 19.65 -13.20
N SER A 472 8.87 19.68 -14.47
CA SER A 472 8.88 20.91 -15.26
C SER A 472 7.50 21.19 -15.87
N GLY A 473 7.20 22.46 -16.16
CA GLY A 473 5.99 22.82 -16.91
C GLY A 473 5.91 22.14 -18.28
N LYS A 474 7.04 21.84 -18.93
CA LYS A 474 7.08 21.07 -20.19
C LYS A 474 6.53 19.66 -20.01
N GLN A 475 6.91 18.99 -18.91
CA GLN A 475 6.43 17.65 -18.60
C GLN A 475 4.93 17.66 -18.31
N LEU A 476 4.44 18.64 -17.54
CA LEU A 476 3.03 18.73 -17.16
C LEU A 476 2.07 19.07 -18.31
N ARG A 477 2.54 19.81 -19.34
CA ARG A 477 1.69 20.32 -20.44
C ARG A 477 0.92 19.24 -21.19
N ARG A 478 1.40 18.00 -21.18
CA ARG A 478 0.77 16.86 -21.86
C ARG A 478 0.42 15.74 -20.88
N SER A 479 0.24 16.07 -19.61
CA SER A 479 -0.07 15.13 -18.53
C SER A 479 -1.51 15.29 -18.04
N MET A 480 -2.23 14.18 -17.94
CA MET A 480 -3.58 14.06 -17.40
C MET A 480 -3.56 13.39 -16.03
N PHE A 481 -4.44 13.86 -15.14
CA PHE A 481 -4.67 13.27 -13.82
C PHE A 481 -6.17 13.01 -13.61
N PRO A 482 -6.75 11.98 -14.25
CA PRO A 482 -8.21 11.79 -14.27
C PRO A 482 -8.85 11.60 -12.89
N VAL A 483 -8.08 11.13 -11.90
CA VAL A 483 -8.54 10.94 -10.52
C VAL A 483 -8.28 12.16 -9.62
N GLY A 484 -7.66 13.21 -10.15
CA GLY A 484 -7.23 14.41 -9.41
C GLY A 484 -8.37 15.16 -8.74
N SER A 485 -9.53 15.22 -9.38
CA SER A 485 -10.72 15.88 -8.84
C SER A 485 -11.61 14.98 -7.97
N LEU A 486 -11.24 13.71 -7.77
CA LEU A 486 -12.02 12.74 -7.01
C LEU A 486 -11.46 12.52 -5.60
N LEU A 487 -12.33 12.16 -4.67
CA LEU A 487 -11.95 11.59 -3.39
C LEU A 487 -11.50 10.13 -3.56
N LYS A 488 -10.55 9.67 -2.73
CA LYS A 488 -10.12 8.26 -2.78
C LYS A 488 -11.27 7.28 -2.59
N SER A 489 -12.23 7.64 -1.74
CA SER A 489 -13.44 6.84 -1.53
C SER A 489 -14.30 6.75 -2.79
N GLU A 490 -14.33 7.80 -3.61
CA GLU A 490 -15.09 7.79 -4.87
C GLU A 490 -14.38 6.94 -5.92
N VAL A 491 -13.04 7.02 -6.01
CA VAL A 491 -12.24 6.14 -6.86
C VAL A 491 -12.50 4.66 -6.52
N ARG A 492 -12.51 4.29 -5.23
CA ARG A 492 -12.83 2.91 -4.83
C ARG A 492 -14.28 2.53 -5.15
N LYS A 493 -15.25 3.43 -4.92
CA LYS A 493 -16.65 3.18 -5.27
C LYS A 493 -16.84 2.95 -6.76
N ILE A 494 -16.16 3.72 -7.62
CA ILE A 494 -16.18 3.52 -9.07
C ILE A 494 -15.62 2.13 -9.40
N ALA A 495 -14.49 1.76 -8.81
CA ALA A 495 -13.92 0.43 -9.05
C ALA A 495 -14.83 -0.71 -8.55
N ASP A 496 -15.54 -0.53 -7.44
CA ASP A 496 -16.48 -1.51 -6.89
C ASP A 496 -17.77 -1.62 -7.73
N SER A 497 -18.27 -0.50 -8.26
CA SER A 497 -19.50 -0.47 -9.05
C SER A 497 -19.32 -1.01 -10.47
N GLU A 498 -18.12 -0.87 -11.01
CA GLU A 498 -17.81 -1.30 -12.37
C GLU A 498 -17.36 -2.77 -12.37
N SER A 499 -18.15 -3.65 -12.98
CA SER A 499 -17.86 -5.09 -13.06
C SER A 499 -16.46 -5.38 -13.62
N LEU A 500 -15.98 -4.52 -14.52
CA LEU A 500 -14.67 -4.59 -15.16
C LEU A 500 -13.50 -4.36 -14.17
N LEU A 501 -13.72 -3.65 -13.06
CA LEU A 501 -12.67 -3.21 -12.12
C LEU A 501 -12.77 -3.86 -10.73
N SER A 502 -13.81 -4.65 -10.47
CA SER A 502 -14.10 -5.28 -9.18
C SER A 502 -12.90 -5.99 -8.51
N GLU A 503 -12.02 -6.61 -9.28
CA GLU A 503 -10.86 -7.36 -8.75
C GLU A 503 -9.79 -6.49 -8.11
N VAL A 504 -9.61 -5.26 -8.61
CA VAL A 504 -8.60 -4.32 -8.10
C VAL A 504 -9.18 -3.34 -7.08
N ALA A 505 -10.51 -3.29 -6.93
CA ALA A 505 -11.20 -2.28 -6.14
C ALA A 505 -10.85 -2.30 -4.65
N HIS A 506 -10.62 -3.50 -4.11
CA HIS A 506 -10.20 -3.71 -2.72
C HIS A 506 -8.70 -3.91 -2.54
N LYS A 507 -7.91 -3.80 -3.62
CA LYS A 507 -6.46 -3.97 -3.54
C LYS A 507 -5.85 -2.94 -2.58
N PRO A 508 -4.92 -3.36 -1.69
CA PRO A 508 -4.18 -2.44 -0.86
C PRO A 508 -3.34 -1.51 -1.72
N GLU A 509 -3.08 -0.31 -1.21
CA GLU A 509 -2.21 0.64 -1.90
C GLU A 509 -0.75 0.18 -1.81
N SER A 510 0.01 0.40 -2.87
CA SER A 510 1.45 0.18 -2.86
C SER A 510 2.08 1.17 -1.87
N MET A 511 2.81 0.62 -0.89
CA MET A 511 3.53 1.36 0.13
C MET A 511 5.01 0.99 0.06
N GLY A 512 5.89 1.92 0.46
CA GLY A 512 7.34 1.73 0.40
C GLY A 512 7.96 2.48 -0.77
N ILE A 513 9.17 2.10 -1.15
CA ILE A 513 9.92 2.73 -2.24
C ILE A 513 9.26 2.36 -3.58
N CYS A 514 9.09 3.33 -4.48
CA CYS A 514 8.57 3.11 -5.84
C CYS A 514 9.23 1.89 -6.49
N PHE A 515 8.43 0.94 -6.99
CA PHE A 515 8.85 -0.30 -7.70
C PHE A 515 9.60 -1.35 -6.87
N ILE A 516 10.20 -0.98 -5.74
CA ILE A 516 10.90 -1.90 -4.83
C ILE A 516 9.95 -2.46 -3.76
N GLY A 517 8.90 -1.71 -3.41
CA GLY A 517 7.86 -2.11 -2.45
C GLY A 517 8.23 -1.87 -0.98
N LYS A 518 7.43 -2.47 -0.08
CA LYS A 518 7.60 -2.33 1.37
C LYS A 518 8.66 -3.29 1.90
N ARG A 519 9.76 -2.77 2.43
CA ARG A 519 10.76 -3.56 3.16
C ARG A 519 10.45 -3.59 4.66
N LYS A 520 10.40 -4.78 5.26
CA LYS A 520 10.13 -4.95 6.71
C LYS A 520 11.24 -4.33 7.55
N ASN A 521 12.49 -4.51 7.12
CA ASN A 521 13.66 -3.84 7.68
C ASN A 521 14.34 -3.03 6.57
N PHE A 522 14.19 -1.70 6.63
CA PHE A 522 14.80 -0.80 5.66
C PHE A 522 16.32 -0.66 5.84
N GLU A 523 16.81 -0.83 7.07
CA GLU A 523 18.26 -0.78 7.36
C GLU A 523 18.97 -1.96 6.69
N SER A 524 18.45 -3.18 6.88
CA SER A 524 19.00 -4.38 6.22
C SER A 524 18.91 -4.34 4.69
N PHE A 525 17.97 -3.60 4.13
CA PHE A 525 17.90 -3.38 2.69
C PHE A 525 19.05 -2.48 2.22
N LEU A 526 19.34 -1.40 2.94
CA LEU A 526 20.46 -0.52 2.61
C LEU A 526 21.81 -1.23 2.77
N ASP A 527 21.94 -2.13 3.76
CA ASP A 527 23.17 -2.91 4.02
C ASP A 527 23.58 -3.82 2.86
N GLN A 528 22.66 -4.14 1.94
CA GLN A 528 22.96 -4.90 0.73
C GLN A 528 23.75 -4.07 -0.30
N TYR A 529 23.71 -2.74 -0.19
CA TYR A 529 24.30 -1.80 -1.15
C TYR A 529 25.31 -0.82 -0.52
N ILE A 530 25.29 -0.71 0.80
CA ILE A 530 26.16 0.14 1.60
C ILE A 530 26.86 -0.76 2.61
N GLU A 531 28.18 -0.87 2.49
CA GLU A 531 28.99 -1.55 3.50
C GLU A 531 28.86 -0.83 4.85
N PRO A 532 28.43 -1.52 5.93
CA PRO A 532 28.28 -0.89 7.23
C PRO A 532 29.62 -0.52 7.86
N VAL A 533 29.91 0.79 7.95
CA VAL A 533 31.11 1.31 8.62
C VAL A 533 30.75 1.79 10.02
N ARG A 534 31.39 1.20 11.03
CA ARG A 534 31.18 1.60 12.43
C ARG A 534 31.69 3.00 12.71
N GLY A 535 30.99 3.71 13.58
CA GLY A 535 31.32 5.08 13.94
C GLY A 535 30.76 5.46 15.31
N PRO A 536 31.27 6.53 15.94
CA PRO A 536 30.87 6.92 17.28
C PRO A 536 29.48 7.58 17.30
N ILE A 537 28.73 7.31 18.36
CA ILE A 537 27.54 8.08 18.74
C ILE A 537 27.96 9.06 19.83
N VAL A 538 27.80 10.35 19.59
CA VAL A 538 28.29 11.42 20.47
C VAL A 538 27.10 12.25 20.96
N ASP A 539 27.02 12.48 22.27
CA ASP A 539 26.08 13.47 22.82
C ASP A 539 26.58 14.88 22.48
N LYS A 540 25.81 15.62 21.67
CA LYS A 540 26.21 16.91 21.13
C LYS A 540 26.37 17.99 22.21
N GLU A 541 25.66 17.85 23.33
CA GLU A 541 25.67 18.84 24.40
C GLU A 541 26.88 18.65 25.33
N THR A 542 27.28 17.40 25.58
CA THR A 542 28.39 17.08 26.49
C THR A 542 29.71 16.80 25.77
N GLY A 543 29.66 16.47 24.48
CA GLY A 543 30.82 16.00 23.70
C GLY A 543 31.25 14.57 24.03
N VAL A 544 30.53 13.86 24.91
CA VAL A 544 30.88 12.50 25.32
C VAL A 544 30.42 11.49 24.28
N THR A 545 31.31 10.56 23.91
CA THR A 545 30.95 9.37 23.14
C THR A 545 30.16 8.41 24.02
N ILE A 546 28.94 8.09 23.62
CA ILE A 546 27.98 7.30 24.41
C ILE A 546 27.75 5.90 23.85
N GLY A 547 28.34 5.58 22.70
CA GLY A 547 28.24 4.28 22.06
C GLY A 547 28.80 4.30 20.64
N GLU A 548 28.58 3.20 19.91
CA GLU A 548 28.93 3.06 18.50
C GLU A 548 27.71 2.67 17.69
N HIS A 549 27.68 3.05 16.42
CA HIS A 549 26.67 2.62 15.46
C HIS A 549 27.26 1.69 14.40
N SER A 550 26.40 0.94 13.72
CA SER A 550 26.76 0.04 12.61
C SER A 550 26.92 0.75 11.27
N GLY A 551 26.37 1.95 11.09
CA GLY A 551 26.53 2.72 9.86
C GLY A 551 25.70 4.01 9.86
N ILE A 552 26.25 5.09 9.31
CA ILE A 552 25.58 6.40 9.31
C ILE A 552 24.26 6.38 8.52
N HIS A 553 24.17 5.53 7.48
CA HIS A 553 22.99 5.36 6.63
C HIS A 553 21.77 4.78 7.35
N HIS A 554 21.94 4.25 8.57
CA HIS A 554 20.83 3.83 9.42
C HIS A 554 20.13 4.99 10.12
N PHE A 555 20.70 6.20 10.10
CA PHE A 555 20.22 7.33 10.88
C PHE A 555 19.63 8.44 10.01
N THR A 556 18.80 9.26 10.65
CA THR A 556 18.17 10.44 10.07
C THR A 556 17.90 11.41 11.20
N ILE A 557 18.00 12.71 10.94
CA ILE A 557 17.73 13.74 11.94
C ILE A 557 16.33 13.53 12.55
N GLY A 558 16.25 13.60 13.88
CA GLY A 558 15.04 13.38 14.66
C GLY A 558 14.70 11.92 14.94
N LYS A 559 15.47 10.95 14.44
CA LYS A 559 15.33 9.51 14.80
C LYS A 559 15.71 9.33 16.27
N ARG A 560 14.86 8.61 17.03
CA ARG A 560 15.18 8.23 18.42
C ARG A 560 16.23 7.12 18.40
N VAL A 561 17.30 7.29 19.16
CA VAL A 561 18.38 6.30 19.33
C VAL A 561 18.11 5.52 20.61
N LYS A 562 18.33 4.21 20.55
CA LYS A 562 18.32 3.32 21.72
C LYS A 562 19.77 2.98 22.05
N ILE A 563 20.19 3.35 23.25
CA ILE A 563 21.48 2.97 23.82
C ILE A 563 21.19 1.99 24.96
N ALA A 564 22.10 1.04 25.18
CA ALA A 564 21.96 0.06 26.25
C ALA A 564 21.84 0.79 27.61
N PRO A 565 20.90 0.39 28.49
CA PRO A 565 20.68 1.03 29.78
C PRO A 565 21.96 1.18 30.62
N GLU A 566 22.90 0.25 30.48
CA GLU A 566 24.14 0.18 31.25
C GLU A 566 25.21 1.17 30.76
N GLN A 567 25.07 1.70 29.54
CA GLN A 567 26.06 2.61 28.91
C GLN A 567 25.72 4.08 29.15
N TYR A 568 24.51 4.50 28.74
CA TYR A 568 24.11 5.89 28.80
C TYR A 568 22.59 6.02 28.71
N GLN A 569 22.00 6.74 29.66
CA GLN A 569 20.55 6.96 29.71
C GLN A 569 20.20 8.44 29.75
N SER A 570 19.08 8.75 29.09
CA SER A 570 18.39 10.03 29.23
C SER A 570 16.92 9.73 29.45
N ALA A 571 16.34 10.27 30.52
CA ALA A 571 14.92 10.10 30.82
C ALA A 571 14.01 10.71 29.74
N ASP A 572 14.51 11.72 29.00
CA ASP A 572 13.81 12.35 27.88
C ASP A 572 14.06 11.63 26.54
N GLY A 573 14.93 10.62 26.53
CA GLY A 573 15.37 9.88 25.35
C GLY A 573 16.40 10.63 24.50
N LEU A 574 17.11 9.89 23.65
CA LEU A 574 18.15 10.44 22.76
C LEU A 574 17.63 10.50 21.33
N PHE A 575 17.91 11.59 20.64
CA PHE A 575 17.48 11.83 19.27
C PHE A 575 18.64 12.33 18.42
N VAL A 576 18.78 11.82 17.20
CA VAL A 576 19.79 12.29 16.25
C VAL A 576 19.54 13.77 15.93
N CYS A 577 20.52 14.63 16.17
CA CYS A 577 20.45 16.06 15.84
C CYS A 577 21.34 16.43 14.65
N SER A 578 22.42 15.69 14.41
CA SER A 578 23.32 15.92 13.28
C SER A 578 24.03 14.63 12.89
N LEU A 579 24.46 14.55 11.65
CA LEU A 579 25.18 13.43 11.05
C LEU A 579 26.39 14.03 10.33
N ASP A 580 27.57 13.46 10.58
CA ASP A 580 28.80 13.87 9.93
C ASP A 580 29.41 12.68 9.20
N ALA A 581 29.36 12.71 7.87
CA ALA A 581 29.87 11.66 7.02
C ALA A 581 31.40 11.65 6.92
N GLU A 582 32.08 12.78 7.17
CA GLU A 582 33.55 12.86 7.09
C GLU A 582 34.19 12.14 8.29
N THR A 583 33.62 12.35 9.48
CA THR A 583 34.07 11.68 10.71
C THR A 583 33.31 10.38 11.01
N ASN A 584 32.34 10.01 10.14
CA ASN A 584 31.39 8.92 10.36
C ASN A 584 30.74 8.97 11.75
N SER A 585 30.37 10.16 12.22
CA SER A 585 29.84 10.37 13.57
C SER A 585 28.33 10.65 13.56
N VAL A 586 27.61 10.05 14.51
CA VAL A 586 26.20 10.33 14.76
C VAL A 586 26.08 11.19 16.03
N PHE A 587 25.60 12.42 15.89
CA PHE A 587 25.38 13.30 17.02
C PHE A 587 23.94 13.20 17.51
N VAL A 588 23.78 13.04 18.82
CA VAL A 588 22.48 12.97 19.48
C VAL A 588 22.28 14.11 20.47
N CYS A 589 21.03 14.45 20.73
CA CYS A 589 20.62 15.39 21.78
C CYS A 589 19.56 14.76 22.67
N ARG A 590 19.40 15.28 23.89
CA ARG A 590 18.46 14.79 24.88
C ARG A 590 17.09 15.44 24.70
N GLY A 591 16.05 14.62 24.64
CA GLY A 591 14.67 15.05 24.56
C GLY A 591 14.16 15.38 23.16
N SER A 592 12.88 15.04 22.93
CA SER A 592 12.23 15.23 21.62
C SER A 592 12.00 16.70 21.23
N ALA A 593 12.06 17.60 22.22
CA ALA A 593 11.85 19.04 22.10
C ALA A 593 13.17 19.85 22.19
N ASN A 594 14.32 19.19 22.08
CA ASN A 594 15.62 19.85 22.16
C ASN A 594 15.78 20.93 21.06
N PRO A 595 16.31 22.13 21.37
CA PRO A 595 16.53 23.21 20.40
C PRO A 595 17.30 22.80 19.14
N LEU A 596 18.28 21.90 19.28
CA LEU A 596 19.10 21.39 18.16
C LEU A 596 18.27 20.63 17.10
N LEU A 597 17.07 20.17 17.43
CA LEU A 597 16.19 19.50 16.48
C LEU A 597 15.34 20.46 15.63
N TYR A 598 15.34 21.76 15.93
CA TYR A 598 14.44 22.73 15.29
C TYR A 598 15.24 23.69 14.42
N ALA A 599 15.13 23.55 13.10
CA ALA A 599 15.80 24.43 12.15
C ALA A 599 15.10 25.79 12.08
N ARG A 600 15.84 26.87 12.35
CA ARG A 600 15.42 28.27 12.13
C ARG A 600 15.70 28.72 10.70
N THR A 601 16.77 28.19 10.10
CA THR A 601 17.15 28.53 8.73
C THR A 601 17.87 27.35 8.10
N PHE A 602 17.55 27.07 6.83
CA PHE A 602 18.23 26.05 6.05
C PHE A 602 18.39 26.50 4.59
N GLU A 603 19.41 25.95 3.95
CA GLU A 603 19.75 26.24 2.57
C GLU A 603 19.27 25.10 1.68
N LEU A 604 18.64 25.44 0.57
CA LEU A 604 18.25 24.53 -0.50
C LEU A 604 19.26 24.56 -1.63
N GLU A 605 19.43 23.42 -2.29
CA GLU A 605 20.09 23.25 -3.59
C GLU A 605 19.11 22.66 -4.61
N LYS A 606 19.47 22.74 -5.90
CA LYS A 606 18.67 22.18 -7.01
C LYS A 606 17.22 22.67 -6.99
N VAL A 607 17.03 23.96 -6.74
CA VAL A 607 15.69 24.56 -6.74
C VAL A 607 15.11 24.52 -8.14
N ASN A 608 13.91 23.97 -8.26
CA ASN A 608 13.16 23.87 -9.51
C ASN A 608 11.77 24.48 -9.33
N TRP A 609 11.39 25.37 -10.24
CA TRP A 609 10.07 26.01 -10.29
C TRP A 609 9.28 25.49 -11.49
N ILE A 610 8.04 25.05 -11.25
CA ILE A 610 7.20 24.41 -12.27
C ILE A 610 6.76 25.41 -13.33
N SER A 611 6.31 26.59 -12.90
CA SER A 611 5.62 27.59 -13.72
C SER A 611 6.31 28.95 -13.65
N GLY A 612 7.64 28.95 -13.76
CA GLY A 612 8.47 30.14 -13.55
C GLY A 612 8.70 30.46 -12.07
N GLN A 613 9.75 31.24 -11.80
CA GLN A 613 10.11 31.61 -10.43
C GLN A 613 9.03 32.51 -9.81
N SER A 614 8.64 32.19 -8.58
CA SER A 614 7.72 33.04 -7.83
C SER A 614 8.36 34.38 -7.48
N SER A 615 7.63 35.47 -7.70
CA SER A 615 8.03 36.82 -7.25
C SER A 615 7.80 37.03 -5.75
N ALA A 616 7.01 36.14 -5.11
CA ALA A 616 6.68 36.26 -3.70
C ALA A 616 7.83 35.79 -2.80
N ARG A 617 8.22 36.63 -1.85
CA ARG A 617 9.20 36.27 -0.81
C ARG A 617 8.61 35.46 0.34
N LYS A 618 7.28 35.49 0.51
CA LYS A 618 6.56 34.77 1.55
C LYS A 618 5.75 33.66 0.90
N LEU A 619 6.03 32.42 1.26
CA LEU A 619 5.42 31.23 0.67
C LEU A 619 4.99 30.24 1.75
N ASN A 620 4.08 29.35 1.38
CA ASN A 620 3.84 28.16 2.18
C ASN A 620 4.80 27.04 1.73
N PHE A 621 5.24 26.20 2.65
CA PHE A 621 6.14 25.10 2.34
C PHE A 621 5.86 23.85 3.18
N ARG A 622 6.36 22.69 2.75
CA ARG A 622 6.48 21.49 3.61
C ARG A 622 7.73 20.70 3.23
N CYS A 623 8.38 20.09 4.22
CA CYS A 623 9.55 19.23 4.01
C CYS A 623 9.25 17.73 4.11
N GLN A 624 8.01 17.37 4.46
CA GLN A 624 7.56 15.98 4.50
C GLN A 624 6.11 15.92 4.03
N ARG A 625 5.75 14.85 3.30
CA ARG A 625 4.40 14.67 2.73
C ARG A 625 3.28 14.79 3.77
N THR A 626 3.52 14.30 4.99
CA THR A 626 2.52 14.26 6.07
C THR A 626 2.44 15.55 6.87
N HIS A 627 3.38 16.48 6.67
CA HIS A 627 3.37 17.76 7.37
C HIS A 627 2.32 18.70 6.76
N PRO A 628 1.62 19.50 7.59
CA PRO A 628 0.87 20.63 7.08
C PRO A 628 1.82 21.61 6.40
N THR A 629 1.28 22.43 5.51
CA THR A 629 2.05 23.52 4.94
C THR A 629 2.26 24.61 5.98
N LEU A 630 3.49 25.07 6.15
CA LEU A 630 3.90 26.13 7.07
C LEU A 630 4.32 27.38 6.30
N GLN A 631 4.30 28.54 6.92
CA GLN A 631 4.77 29.78 6.29
C GLN A 631 6.30 29.90 6.40
N CYS A 632 6.93 30.41 5.34
CA CYS A 632 8.35 30.76 5.32
C CYS A 632 8.60 32.05 4.54
N GLU A 633 9.76 32.63 4.82
CA GLU A 633 10.40 33.61 3.95
C GLU A 633 11.52 32.94 3.15
N ILE A 634 11.61 33.28 1.87
CA ILE A 634 12.65 32.77 0.97
C ILE A 634 13.55 33.91 0.50
N GLU A 635 14.84 33.60 0.38
CA GLU A 635 15.86 34.50 -0.11
C GLU A 635 16.70 33.77 -1.15
N THR A 636 16.74 34.29 -2.38
CA THR A 636 17.51 33.68 -3.47
C THR A 636 18.99 34.00 -3.27
N VAL A 637 19.81 32.97 -3.12
CA VAL A 637 21.28 33.11 -2.99
C VAL A 637 21.94 33.06 -4.37
N SER A 638 21.49 32.15 -5.22
CA SER A 638 21.88 32.00 -6.63
C SER A 638 20.73 31.38 -7.41
N SER A 639 20.92 31.10 -8.71
CA SER A 639 19.88 30.48 -9.55
C SER A 639 19.39 29.11 -9.06
N ASP A 640 20.25 28.37 -8.35
CA ASP A 640 20.01 27.00 -7.90
C ASP A 640 19.99 26.85 -6.36
N ARG A 641 20.33 27.91 -5.62
CA ARG A 641 20.37 27.91 -4.15
C ARG A 641 19.43 28.94 -3.55
N MET A 642 18.76 28.53 -2.48
CA MET A 642 17.77 29.36 -1.80
C MET A 642 17.84 29.17 -0.30
N LEU A 643 17.84 30.28 0.43
CA LEU A 643 17.74 30.26 1.87
C LEU A 643 16.26 30.29 2.26
N VAL A 644 15.87 29.38 3.15
CA VAL A 644 14.49 29.29 3.66
C VAL A 644 14.52 29.59 5.16
N LYS A 645 13.70 30.56 5.55
CA LYS A 645 13.49 31.01 6.92
C LYS A 645 12.04 30.71 7.31
N PRO A 646 11.75 29.52 7.88
CA PRO A 646 10.43 29.22 8.40
C PRO A 646 9.98 30.29 9.41
N ARG A 647 8.70 30.67 9.36
CA ARG A 647 8.11 31.59 10.35
C ARG A 647 8.21 31.03 11.76
N HIS A 648 8.04 29.71 11.88
CA HIS A 648 8.26 28.96 13.11
C HIS A 648 9.30 27.86 12.84
N PRO A 649 10.25 27.62 13.75
CA PRO A 649 11.29 26.61 13.58
C PRO A 649 10.72 25.23 13.25
N ILE A 650 11.28 24.57 12.23
CA ILE A 650 10.78 23.26 11.79
C ILE A 650 11.59 22.13 12.42
N ARG A 651 10.89 21.20 13.06
CA ARG A 651 11.53 20.03 13.67
C ARG A 651 12.05 19.06 12.61
N ALA A 652 13.27 18.58 12.80
CA ALA A 652 13.90 17.50 12.05
C ALA A 652 13.92 17.72 10.53
N ALA A 653 14.21 18.96 10.10
CA ALA A 653 14.64 19.19 8.72
C ALA A 653 15.99 18.50 8.53
N ALA A 654 16.09 17.62 7.53
CA ALA A 654 17.29 16.84 7.27
C ALA A 654 17.88 17.16 5.89
N PRO A 655 19.22 17.28 5.76
CA PRO A 655 19.89 17.30 4.47
C PRO A 655 19.43 16.12 3.59
N GLY A 656 19.17 16.40 2.33
CA GLY A 656 18.63 15.45 1.36
C GLY A 656 17.10 15.51 1.22
N GLN A 657 16.35 15.94 2.24
CA GLN A 657 14.90 16.02 2.14
C GLN A 657 14.46 17.12 1.18
N THR A 658 13.27 16.99 0.61
CA THR A 658 12.72 17.97 -0.33
C THR A 658 11.84 18.97 0.38
N CYS A 659 12.15 20.26 0.23
CA CYS A 659 11.27 21.36 0.59
C CYS A 659 10.40 21.72 -0.61
N VAL A 660 9.08 21.60 -0.48
CA VAL A 660 8.12 21.89 -1.54
C VAL A 660 7.37 23.18 -1.22
N PHE A 661 7.30 24.08 -2.19
CA PHE A 661 6.63 25.39 -2.06
C PHE A 661 5.22 25.38 -2.63
N TYR A 662 4.35 26.12 -1.97
CA TYR A 662 2.93 26.26 -2.29
C TYR A 662 2.48 27.71 -2.19
N ASP A 663 1.62 28.09 -3.13
CA ASP A 663 0.74 29.24 -2.99
C ASP A 663 -0.70 28.74 -3.02
N SER A 664 -1.36 28.77 -1.86
CA SER A 664 -2.70 28.21 -1.69
C SER A 664 -2.77 26.74 -2.17
N ASP A 665 -3.45 26.48 -3.29
CA ASP A 665 -3.57 25.15 -3.90
C ASP A 665 -2.54 24.88 -5.00
N ILE A 666 -1.76 25.88 -5.40
CA ILE A 666 -0.74 25.77 -6.44
C ILE A 666 0.55 25.24 -5.81
N CYS A 667 1.06 24.14 -6.35
CA CYS A 667 2.43 23.67 -6.09
C CYS A 667 3.37 24.44 -7.02
N LEU A 668 4.23 25.26 -6.44
CA LEU A 668 5.10 26.15 -7.20
C LEU A 668 6.38 25.45 -7.67
N GLY A 669 6.86 24.47 -6.91
CA GLY A 669 8.14 23.83 -7.15
C GLY A 669 8.75 23.27 -5.87
N SER A 670 10.01 22.86 -5.95
CA SER A 670 10.75 22.33 -4.80
C SER A 670 12.25 22.52 -4.89
N GLY A 671 12.94 22.29 -3.77
CA GLY A 671 14.39 22.21 -3.69
C GLY A 671 14.83 21.18 -2.66
N GLN A 672 16.05 20.69 -2.78
CA GLN A 672 16.63 19.72 -1.85
C GLN A 672 17.33 20.46 -0.70
N ILE A 673 17.08 20.08 0.55
CA ILE A 673 17.79 20.67 1.69
C ILE A 673 19.26 20.28 1.59
N HIS A 674 20.13 21.26 1.38
CA HIS A 674 21.57 21.08 1.30
C HIS A 674 22.18 20.98 2.70
N ARG A 675 21.84 21.95 3.57
CA ARG A 675 22.33 22.01 4.96
C ARG A 675 21.42 22.84 5.85
N ILE A 676 21.50 22.57 7.16
CA ILE A 676 20.89 23.42 8.18
C ILE A 676 21.88 24.55 8.52
N VAL A 677 21.41 25.79 8.45
CA VAL A 677 22.23 26.99 8.69
C VAL A 677 22.20 27.37 10.16
N SER A 678 21.02 27.27 10.79
CA SER A 678 20.84 27.55 12.21
C SER A 678 19.69 26.75 12.81
N THR A 679 19.85 26.36 14.08
CA THR A 679 18.84 25.71 14.91
C THR A 679 18.30 26.65 15.99
N LEU A 680 17.39 26.18 16.85
CA LEU A 680 16.85 26.98 17.95
C LEU A 680 17.89 27.35 18.99
#